data_AF-A0A3C1ERY8-F1
#
_entry.id   AF-A0A3C1ERY8-F1
#
_cell.length_a   1.000
_cell.length_b   1.000
_cell.length_c   1.000
_cell.angle_alpha   90.00
_cell.angle_beta   90.00
_cell.angle_gamma   90.00
#
_symmetry.space_group_name_H-M   'P 1'
#
loop_
_entity.id
_entity.type
_entity.pdbx_description
1 polymer ?
#
loop_
_entity_poly.entity_id
_entity_poly.type
_entity_poly.pdbx_seq_one_letter_code
_entity_poly.pdbx_strand_id
1 'polypeptide(L)'
;MKALVIGVSGQLGASLFAVLSSRQVQVVGTHCAHPMPDSVFLDARDGGAVRRLVAEVSPEVIFLAQNTPGGVDFCEAHPDEASALIVQAARNVLAAAAPLRARIVYFSSDYVFDGKSGPYDEAALPCPLSAYGQAKLAGERLLQDHPHLIIRTTAVFSWAPGTKNLAMQVWENLRAGKTLRVPNDQWCNPTLAEYLAEASVALAEAGQSGIFNVVGRDWMPRSELAAALARALGLDPALILPAPTGDLNQRALRPLKGGLKTDKLRAALGSAPLSLPQALERLVRRFRESSCDLARAQVPASVQQAKADILDKVRRYHALAHPSESFIPRQSRVRYAGRVFGESEMVNLVDSALDFWLTLGPYGDKFEDKLRRFFGSRDFVYVNSGSTANLSAVMALMSRQIDGALKPGDEIITPAVTFPTTVTPLVHAGLVPVFVDCELGTYNVDPKLVAQAVSPKTRGLMIPHTLGNPCDMDAIMDIVRRHRLFLIEDACDALGSAWRGQLVGTFGELGTLSFFPAHHMTTGEGGGVIVNDARLSRIVRSVRDWGRDCWCAPGKSDTCGKRFAWKLGGLPFGYDHKYIYSNLGYNFKPTDLQAAIGVAQADRLPDFIARRRRNFKRLYEGLQPFQDRLILPRLDARADPSWFALPLTVDGGVSRNELVAWLESAGIETRQVFAGNILQQPAYAGLPMRRHGSLEITDRIMKDTFFVGVYPGMTDAMLDYILETFAAFFAAARSRAPHA
;
A
#
# COMPACT_ATOMS: atom_id res chain seq x y z
N MET A 1 -16.62 17.20 4.23
CA MET A 1 -17.66 16.27 3.75
C MET A 1 -18.00 15.30 4.87
N LYS A 2 -19.19 15.44 5.45
CA LYS A 2 -19.84 14.47 6.32
C LYS A 2 -20.95 13.78 5.55
N ALA A 3 -20.93 12.46 5.50
CA ALA A 3 -21.80 11.68 4.63
C ALA A 3 -22.75 10.75 5.42
N LEU A 4 -23.98 10.61 4.92
CA LEU A 4 -24.92 9.57 5.36
C LEU A 4 -25.19 8.63 4.19
N VAL A 5 -24.95 7.33 4.36
CA VAL A 5 -25.25 6.31 3.35
C VAL A 5 -26.44 5.50 3.82
N ILE A 6 -27.57 5.64 3.13
CA ILE A 6 -28.78 4.88 3.43
C ILE A 6 -28.81 3.60 2.59
N GLY A 7 -28.72 2.45 3.25
CA GLY A 7 -28.74 1.13 2.60
C GLY A 7 -27.37 0.46 2.45
N VAL A 8 -26.50 0.50 3.47
CA VAL A 8 -25.15 -0.10 3.41
C VAL A 8 -25.12 -1.61 3.27
N SER A 9 -26.23 -2.29 3.58
CA SER A 9 -26.37 -3.74 3.36
C SER A 9 -26.46 -4.12 1.89
N GLY A 10 -26.79 -3.17 1.01
CA GLY A 10 -26.85 -3.39 -0.44
C GLY A 10 -25.48 -3.35 -1.09
N GLN A 11 -25.34 -3.95 -2.28
CA GLN A 11 -24.05 -4.02 -3.00
C GLN A 11 -23.41 -2.65 -3.20
N LEU A 12 -24.18 -1.65 -3.63
CA LEU A 12 -23.69 -0.29 -3.85
C LEU A 12 -23.46 0.46 -2.54
N GLY A 13 -24.37 0.31 -1.57
CA GLY A 13 -24.24 0.96 -0.26
C GLY A 13 -22.98 0.52 0.48
N ALA A 14 -22.65 -0.78 0.43
CA ALA A 14 -21.41 -1.31 1.00
C ALA A 14 -20.17 -0.72 0.32
N SER A 15 -20.16 -0.64 -1.02
CA SER A 15 -19.08 -0.01 -1.77
C SER A 15 -18.94 1.49 -1.47
N LEU A 16 -20.05 2.22 -1.35
CA LEU A 16 -20.03 3.65 -0.99
C LEU A 16 -19.44 3.86 0.41
N PHE A 17 -19.90 3.08 1.39
CA PHE A 17 -19.38 3.16 2.75
C PHE A 17 -17.87 2.88 2.79
N ALA A 18 -17.42 1.84 2.09
CA ALA A 18 -15.99 1.51 2.00
C ALA A 18 -15.17 2.63 1.34
N VAL A 19 -15.64 3.20 0.23
CA VAL A 19 -14.95 4.29 -0.49
C VAL A 19 -14.86 5.54 0.39
N LEU A 20 -15.97 5.95 1.03
CA LEU A 20 -16.02 7.12 1.90
C LEU A 20 -15.08 6.94 3.11
N SER A 21 -15.12 5.79 3.77
CA SER A 21 -14.22 5.47 4.89
C SER A 21 -12.75 5.47 4.47
N SER A 22 -12.42 4.92 3.29
CA SER A 22 -11.03 4.91 2.79
C SER A 22 -10.49 6.31 2.48
N ARG A 23 -11.38 7.27 2.23
CA ARG A 23 -11.04 8.69 2.01
C ARG A 23 -11.08 9.52 3.30
N GLN A 24 -11.18 8.88 4.47
CA GLN A 24 -11.28 9.54 5.79
C GLN A 24 -12.47 10.51 5.89
N VAL A 25 -13.51 10.30 5.08
CA VAL A 25 -14.77 11.04 5.18
C VAL A 25 -15.52 10.53 6.42
N GLN A 26 -16.01 11.45 7.26
CA GLN A 26 -16.90 11.06 8.36
C GLN A 26 -18.21 10.53 7.77
N VAL A 27 -18.42 9.21 7.84
CA VAL A 27 -19.57 8.54 7.23
C VAL A 27 -20.37 7.75 8.26
N VAL A 28 -21.70 7.89 8.21
CA VAL A 28 -22.64 7.04 8.94
C VAL A 28 -23.38 6.17 7.93
N GLY A 29 -23.39 4.86 8.17
CA GLY A 29 -24.08 3.89 7.31
C GLY A 29 -25.36 3.38 7.96
N THR A 30 -26.41 3.15 7.18
CA THR A 30 -27.67 2.60 7.71
C THR A 30 -28.12 1.29 7.05
N HIS A 31 -28.77 0.42 7.83
CA HIS A 31 -29.36 -0.83 7.38
C HIS A 31 -30.85 -0.92 7.74
N CYS A 32 -31.61 -1.73 7.01
CA CYS A 32 -33.01 -2.02 7.36
C CYS A 32 -33.22 -3.51 7.68
N ALA A 33 -32.67 -4.43 6.89
CA ALA A 33 -32.89 -5.87 7.07
C ALA A 33 -31.65 -6.65 7.52
N HIS A 34 -30.46 -6.24 7.08
CA HIS A 34 -29.22 -6.98 7.33
C HIS A 34 -28.17 -6.06 7.95
N PRO A 35 -27.87 -6.19 9.26
CA PRO A 35 -26.92 -5.33 9.92
C PRO A 35 -25.51 -5.52 9.35
N MET A 36 -24.79 -4.41 9.20
CA MET A 36 -23.34 -4.37 8.95
C MET A 36 -22.63 -3.82 10.20
N PRO A 37 -21.34 -4.15 10.43
CA PRO A 37 -20.57 -3.55 11.52
C PRO A 37 -20.71 -2.02 11.52
N ASP A 38 -20.96 -1.45 12.70
CA ASP A 38 -21.07 0.00 12.95
C ASP A 38 -22.17 0.72 12.15
N SER A 39 -23.17 -0.01 11.63
CA SER A 39 -24.31 0.57 10.92
C SER A 39 -25.54 0.75 11.80
N VAL A 40 -26.30 1.82 11.55
CA VAL A 40 -27.50 2.19 12.31
C VAL A 40 -28.76 1.64 11.64
N PHE A 41 -29.71 1.12 12.42
CA PHE A 41 -31.00 0.69 11.86
C PHE A 41 -31.81 1.90 11.38
N LEU A 42 -32.31 1.85 10.14
CA LEU A 42 -33.22 2.84 9.57
C LEU A 42 -34.14 2.21 8.52
N ASP A 43 -35.45 2.27 8.76
CA ASP A 43 -36.46 2.13 7.71
C ASP A 43 -36.74 3.52 7.13
N ALA A 44 -36.32 3.75 5.88
CA ALA A 44 -36.47 5.04 5.23
C ALA A 44 -37.93 5.41 4.89
N ARG A 45 -38.87 4.46 5.01
CA ARG A 45 -40.31 4.72 4.88
C ARG A 45 -40.87 5.46 6.10
N ASP A 46 -40.22 5.35 7.26
CA ASP A 46 -40.56 6.11 8.46
C ASP A 46 -39.93 7.51 8.40
N GLY A 47 -40.72 8.50 7.99
CA GLY A 47 -40.27 9.90 7.92
C GLY A 47 -39.84 10.47 9.27
N GLY A 48 -40.37 9.98 10.39
CA GLY A 48 -39.97 10.39 11.73
C GLY A 48 -38.57 9.89 12.08
N ALA A 49 -38.28 8.61 11.79
CA ALA A 49 -36.96 8.03 11.98
C ALA A 49 -35.90 8.69 11.10
N VAL A 50 -36.22 8.94 9.82
CA VAL A 50 -35.32 9.64 8.89
C VAL A 50 -34.99 11.03 9.40
N ARG A 51 -35.98 11.82 9.84
CA ARG A 51 -35.74 13.17 10.38
C ARG A 51 -34.84 13.16 11.61
N ARG A 52 -35.07 12.25 12.56
CA ARG A 52 -34.25 12.13 13.77
C ARG A 52 -32.79 11.83 13.42
N LEU A 53 -32.56 10.81 12.59
CA LEU A 53 -31.20 10.41 12.24
C LEU A 53 -30.47 11.48 11.42
N VAL A 54 -31.14 12.12 10.46
CA VAL A 54 -30.53 13.20 9.67
C VAL A 54 -30.19 14.40 10.55
N ALA A 55 -31.02 14.74 11.53
CA ALA A 55 -30.70 15.81 12.49
C ALA A 55 -29.51 15.44 13.40
N GLU A 56 -29.45 14.21 13.89
CA GLU A 56 -28.34 13.70 14.73
C GLU A 56 -27.01 13.66 13.96
N VAL A 57 -27.03 13.10 12.75
CA VAL A 57 -25.85 12.99 11.91
C VAL A 57 -25.46 14.34 11.33
N SER A 58 -26.41 15.23 11.04
CA SER A 58 -26.18 16.52 10.36
C SER A 58 -25.27 16.41 9.12
N PRO A 59 -25.60 15.56 8.13
CA PRO A 59 -24.73 15.29 6.98
C PRO A 59 -24.69 16.46 5.98
N GLU A 60 -23.57 16.62 5.29
CA GLU A 60 -23.43 17.50 4.11
C GLU A 60 -23.97 16.83 2.84
N VAL A 61 -23.85 15.50 2.76
CA VAL A 61 -24.32 14.69 1.62
C VAL A 61 -25.00 13.40 2.10
N ILE A 62 -26.10 13.04 1.44
CA ILE A 62 -26.87 11.82 1.70
C ILE A 62 -26.88 10.96 0.43
N PHE A 63 -26.30 9.77 0.50
CA PHE A 63 -26.35 8.78 -0.57
C PHE A 63 -27.53 7.83 -0.36
N LEU A 64 -28.48 7.84 -1.29
CA LEU A 64 -29.69 7.00 -1.24
C LEU A 64 -29.48 5.70 -2.03
N ALA A 65 -28.77 4.74 -1.45
CA ALA A 65 -28.35 3.49 -2.09
C ALA A 65 -29.25 2.28 -1.75
N GLN A 66 -30.52 2.54 -1.43
CA GLN A 66 -31.48 1.52 -1.04
C GLN A 66 -31.82 0.59 -2.22
N ASN A 67 -32.00 -0.69 -1.91
CA ASN A 67 -32.38 -1.70 -2.88
C ASN A 67 -33.83 -2.15 -2.65
N THR A 68 -34.50 -2.61 -3.71
CA THR A 68 -35.81 -3.25 -3.59
C THR A 68 -35.65 -4.76 -3.36
N PRO A 69 -36.33 -5.35 -2.36
CA PRO A 69 -36.38 -6.80 -2.20
C PRO A 69 -36.82 -7.46 -3.51
N GLY A 70 -36.19 -8.54 -3.94
CA GLY A 70 -36.59 -9.24 -5.18
C GLY A 70 -36.37 -8.47 -6.49
N GLY A 71 -35.78 -7.26 -6.45
CA GLY A 71 -35.39 -6.50 -7.63
C GLY A 71 -36.55 -5.98 -8.46
N VAL A 72 -36.41 -5.99 -9.78
CA VAL A 72 -37.36 -5.34 -10.70
C VAL A 72 -38.70 -6.09 -10.77
N ASP A 73 -38.69 -7.43 -10.76
CA ASP A 73 -39.93 -8.23 -10.83
C ASP A 73 -40.79 -8.10 -9.57
N PHE A 74 -40.17 -7.87 -8.42
CA PHE A 74 -40.91 -7.54 -7.20
C PHE A 74 -41.68 -6.24 -7.35
N CYS A 75 -41.07 -5.22 -7.99
CA CYS A 75 -41.72 -3.94 -8.16
C CYS A 75 -42.94 -4.03 -9.08
N GLU A 76 -42.91 -4.94 -10.06
CA GLU A 76 -44.07 -5.21 -10.91
C GLU A 76 -45.18 -5.95 -10.17
N ALA A 77 -44.81 -6.89 -9.29
CA ALA A 77 -45.76 -7.65 -8.50
C ALA A 77 -46.37 -6.86 -7.33
N HIS A 78 -45.62 -5.87 -6.80
CA HIS A 78 -45.96 -5.10 -5.61
C HIS A 78 -45.70 -3.59 -5.84
N PRO A 79 -46.40 -2.94 -6.79
CA PRO A 79 -46.13 -1.57 -7.19
C PRO A 79 -46.25 -0.56 -6.05
N ASP A 80 -47.23 -0.72 -5.15
CA ASP A 80 -47.43 0.17 -4.01
C ASP A 80 -46.27 0.07 -3.00
N GLU A 81 -45.82 -1.16 -2.70
CA GLU A 81 -44.69 -1.38 -1.80
C GLU A 81 -43.37 -0.88 -2.41
N ALA A 82 -43.16 -1.11 -3.71
CA ALA A 82 -42.02 -0.55 -4.42
C ALA A 82 -42.04 0.98 -4.47
N SER A 83 -43.21 1.58 -4.65
CA SER A 83 -43.39 3.04 -4.55
C SER A 83 -43.07 3.54 -3.14
N ALA A 84 -43.48 2.84 -2.08
CA ALA A 84 -43.10 3.19 -0.71
C ALA A 84 -41.58 3.10 -0.49
N LEU A 85 -40.93 2.04 -0.99
CA LEU A 85 -39.48 1.83 -0.84
C LEU A 85 -38.63 2.81 -1.65
N ILE A 86 -39.12 3.28 -2.80
CA ILE A 86 -38.34 4.15 -3.70
C ILE A 86 -38.78 5.61 -3.55
N VAL A 87 -40.06 5.89 -3.76
CA VAL A 87 -40.61 7.25 -3.88
C VAL A 87 -40.88 7.84 -2.52
N GLN A 88 -41.56 7.12 -1.62
CA GLN A 88 -41.83 7.62 -0.27
C GLN A 88 -40.54 7.77 0.54
N ALA A 89 -39.61 6.81 0.43
CA ALA A 89 -38.29 6.92 1.05
C ALA A 89 -37.51 8.16 0.56
N ALA A 90 -37.48 8.41 -0.76
CA ALA A 90 -36.86 9.61 -1.32
C ALA A 90 -37.54 10.89 -0.82
N ARG A 91 -38.87 10.92 -0.73
CA ARG A 91 -39.64 12.05 -0.19
C ARG A 91 -39.30 12.32 1.28
N ASN A 92 -39.20 11.29 2.10
CA ASN A 92 -38.83 11.42 3.51
C ASN A 92 -37.40 11.97 3.68
N VAL A 93 -36.46 11.46 2.89
CA VAL A 93 -35.06 11.93 2.90
C VAL A 93 -34.97 13.38 2.42
N LEU A 94 -35.70 13.74 1.35
CA LEU A 94 -35.81 15.12 0.88
C LEU A 94 -36.32 16.06 1.98
N ALA A 95 -37.42 15.70 2.64
CA ALA A 95 -37.99 16.50 3.72
C ALA A 95 -37.03 16.67 4.91
N ALA A 96 -36.22 15.65 5.21
CA ALA A 96 -35.22 15.71 6.29
C ALA A 96 -33.93 16.46 5.88
N ALA A 97 -33.54 16.41 4.61
CA ALA A 97 -32.34 17.07 4.08
C ALA A 97 -32.55 18.57 3.85
N ALA A 98 -33.77 19.00 3.53
CA ALA A 98 -34.09 20.39 3.17
C ALA A 98 -33.67 21.42 4.24
N PRO A 99 -33.94 21.24 5.55
CA PRO A 99 -33.52 22.20 6.59
C PRO A 99 -32.00 22.36 6.72
N LEU A 100 -31.24 21.30 6.42
CA LEU A 100 -29.77 21.31 6.46
C LEU A 100 -29.15 21.76 5.12
N ARG A 101 -29.98 21.91 4.08
CA ARG A 101 -29.54 22.08 2.70
C ARG A 101 -28.58 20.97 2.23
N ALA A 102 -28.68 19.79 2.85
CA ALA A 102 -27.81 18.65 2.60
C ALA A 102 -28.05 18.10 1.19
N ARG A 103 -26.97 17.83 0.46
CA ARG A 103 -27.06 17.34 -0.92
C ARG A 103 -27.56 15.91 -0.96
N ILE A 104 -28.45 15.58 -1.90
CA ILE A 104 -28.93 14.20 -2.09
C ILE A 104 -28.29 13.58 -3.34
N VAL A 105 -27.62 12.44 -3.17
CA VAL A 105 -27.16 11.59 -4.26
C VAL A 105 -28.15 10.44 -4.44
N TYR A 106 -28.89 10.46 -5.54
CA TYR A 106 -29.96 9.51 -5.83
C TYR A 106 -29.57 8.54 -6.94
N PHE A 107 -29.73 7.23 -6.70
CA PHE A 107 -29.43 6.21 -7.69
C PHE A 107 -30.67 5.78 -8.48
N SER A 108 -30.67 6.12 -9.76
CA SER A 108 -31.65 5.76 -10.76
C SER A 108 -31.11 4.65 -11.70
N SER A 109 -31.84 4.33 -12.76
CA SER A 109 -31.55 3.21 -13.64
C SER A 109 -31.90 3.51 -15.10
N ASP A 110 -31.28 2.83 -16.05
CA ASP A 110 -31.70 2.81 -17.45
C ASP A 110 -33.14 2.31 -17.68
N TYR A 111 -33.79 1.71 -16.68
CA TYR A 111 -35.20 1.34 -16.70
C TYR A 111 -36.16 2.54 -16.76
N VAL A 112 -35.65 3.77 -16.62
CA VAL A 112 -36.43 4.97 -16.92
C VAL A 112 -36.69 5.15 -18.43
N PHE A 113 -36.08 4.33 -19.29
CA PHE A 113 -36.24 4.35 -20.75
C PHE A 113 -36.96 3.11 -21.29
N ASP A 114 -37.39 3.18 -22.55
CA ASP A 114 -38.13 2.10 -23.21
C ASP A 114 -37.23 1.04 -23.87
N GLY A 115 -35.93 1.30 -23.97
CA GLY A 115 -34.97 0.39 -24.58
C GLY A 115 -35.15 0.21 -26.10
N LYS A 116 -35.74 1.17 -26.83
CA LYS A 116 -35.81 1.12 -28.30
C LYS A 116 -34.60 1.73 -29.00
N SER A 117 -34.00 2.77 -28.42
CA SER A 117 -32.98 3.60 -29.07
C SER A 117 -31.71 3.78 -28.24
N GLY A 118 -31.46 2.91 -27.25
CA GLY A 118 -30.25 3.00 -26.44
C GLY A 118 -28.96 2.78 -27.26
N PRO A 119 -27.79 3.19 -26.72
CA PRO A 119 -27.61 3.75 -25.38
C PRO A 119 -28.04 5.22 -25.27
N TYR A 120 -28.58 5.60 -24.11
CA TYR A 120 -29.16 6.93 -23.88
C TYR A 120 -28.17 7.91 -23.22
N ASP A 121 -28.18 9.18 -23.61
CA ASP A 121 -27.51 10.26 -22.85
C ASP A 121 -28.44 10.85 -21.76
N GLU A 122 -27.92 11.78 -20.98
CA GLU A 122 -28.65 12.41 -19.88
C GLU A 122 -29.81 13.31 -20.33
N ALA A 123 -29.83 13.72 -21.60
CA ALA A 123 -30.89 14.56 -22.18
C ALA A 123 -32.05 13.76 -22.80
N ALA A 124 -31.86 12.46 -23.01
CA ALA A 124 -32.91 11.57 -23.53
C ALA A 124 -34.18 11.62 -22.68
N LEU A 125 -35.34 11.63 -23.35
CA LEU A 125 -36.64 11.66 -22.70
C LEU A 125 -36.97 10.29 -22.06
N PRO A 126 -37.24 10.24 -20.74
CA PRO A 126 -37.64 9.02 -20.07
C PRO A 126 -39.00 8.50 -20.55
N CYS A 127 -39.10 7.18 -20.77
CA CYS A 127 -40.31 6.46 -21.17
C CYS A 127 -40.30 5.05 -20.54
N PRO A 128 -40.54 4.92 -19.22
CA PRO A 128 -40.36 3.66 -18.51
C PRO A 128 -41.44 2.63 -18.87
N LEU A 129 -41.03 1.36 -19.04
CA LEU A 129 -41.93 0.25 -19.36
C LEU A 129 -42.49 -0.50 -18.14
N SER A 130 -41.85 -0.37 -16.99
CA SER A 130 -42.16 -1.17 -15.78
C SER A 130 -42.43 -0.27 -14.58
N ALA A 131 -43.11 -0.82 -13.57
CA ALA A 131 -43.37 -0.12 -12.31
C ALA A 131 -42.08 0.37 -11.63
N TYR A 132 -40.99 -0.42 -11.71
CA TYR A 132 -39.67 -0.02 -11.22
C TYR A 132 -39.12 1.23 -11.94
N GLY A 133 -39.20 1.25 -13.27
CA GLY A 133 -38.77 2.40 -14.07
C GLY A 133 -39.57 3.66 -13.76
N GLN A 134 -40.89 3.50 -13.60
CA GLN A 134 -41.79 4.59 -13.21
C GLN A 134 -41.46 5.13 -11.81
N ALA A 135 -41.21 4.25 -10.84
CA ALA A 135 -40.82 4.64 -9.49
C ALA A 135 -39.46 5.35 -9.44
N LYS A 136 -38.47 4.88 -10.20
CA LYS A 136 -37.16 5.56 -10.32
C LYS A 136 -37.30 6.94 -10.94
N LEU A 137 -38.07 7.08 -12.03
CA LEU A 137 -38.34 8.37 -12.66
C LEU A 137 -39.11 9.33 -11.74
N ALA A 138 -40.07 8.82 -10.96
CA ALA A 138 -40.75 9.62 -9.95
C ALA A 138 -39.78 10.15 -8.88
N GLY A 139 -38.83 9.31 -8.43
CA GLY A 139 -37.74 9.72 -7.55
C GLY A 139 -36.84 10.81 -8.15
N GLU A 140 -36.49 10.72 -9.43
CA GLU A 140 -35.73 11.77 -10.13
C GLU A 140 -36.47 13.11 -10.11
N ARG A 141 -37.78 13.09 -10.40
CA ARG A 141 -38.63 14.29 -10.44
C ARG A 141 -38.79 14.96 -9.08
N LEU A 142 -38.86 14.17 -8.00
CA LEU A 142 -39.01 14.69 -6.64
C LEU A 142 -37.84 15.58 -6.20
N LEU A 143 -36.65 15.36 -6.73
CA LEU A 143 -35.42 16.01 -6.26
C LEU A 143 -35.06 17.27 -7.07
N GLN A 144 -35.81 17.60 -8.14
CA GLN A 144 -35.45 18.66 -9.09
C GLN A 144 -35.24 20.03 -8.43
N ASP A 145 -36.05 20.36 -7.42
CA ASP A 145 -36.03 21.66 -6.73
C ASP A 145 -35.10 21.72 -5.50
N HIS A 146 -34.28 20.69 -5.28
CA HIS A 146 -33.35 20.59 -4.14
C HIS A 146 -31.92 20.29 -4.63
N PRO A 147 -30.84 20.69 -3.91
CA PRO A 147 -29.47 20.28 -4.27
C PRO A 147 -29.33 18.76 -4.41
N HIS A 148 -29.16 18.31 -5.65
CA HIS A 148 -29.13 16.88 -5.97
C HIS A 148 -27.99 16.51 -6.93
N LEU A 149 -27.71 15.22 -6.96
CA LEU A 149 -26.95 14.52 -7.98
C LEU A 149 -27.69 13.20 -8.27
N ILE A 150 -28.24 13.07 -9.47
CA ILE A 150 -28.93 11.85 -9.90
C ILE A 150 -27.96 11.02 -10.71
N ILE A 151 -27.78 9.77 -10.31
CA ILE A 151 -26.88 8.82 -10.95
C ILE A 151 -27.71 7.74 -11.62
N ARG A 152 -27.78 7.76 -12.95
CA ARG A 152 -28.39 6.67 -13.74
C ARG A 152 -27.33 5.61 -14.02
N THR A 153 -27.66 4.35 -13.79
CA THR A 153 -26.75 3.22 -13.99
C THR A 153 -27.47 2.00 -14.57
N THR A 154 -26.73 0.95 -14.90
CA THR A 154 -27.29 -0.33 -15.38
C THR A 154 -26.35 -1.49 -15.06
N ALA A 155 -26.92 -2.70 -15.05
CA ALA A 155 -26.23 -3.98 -14.87
C ALA A 155 -25.11 -3.95 -13.81
N VAL A 156 -25.45 -3.45 -12.62
CA VAL A 156 -24.49 -3.34 -11.52
C VAL A 156 -24.16 -4.73 -10.96
N PHE A 157 -22.88 -5.07 -10.93
CA PHE A 157 -22.38 -6.35 -10.41
C PHE A 157 -21.23 -6.15 -9.43
N SER A 158 -20.99 -7.14 -8.58
CA SER A 158 -19.91 -7.14 -7.59
C SER A 158 -19.68 -8.54 -7.03
N TRP A 159 -18.50 -8.79 -6.47
CA TRP A 159 -18.29 -9.96 -5.63
C TRP A 159 -18.88 -9.74 -4.23
N ALA A 160 -20.08 -10.28 -4.00
CA ALA A 160 -20.83 -10.12 -2.74
C ALA A 160 -21.62 -11.40 -2.43
N PRO A 161 -20.99 -12.41 -1.81
CA PRO A 161 -21.62 -13.68 -1.46
C PRO A 161 -22.97 -13.52 -0.74
N GLY A 162 -23.96 -14.34 -1.10
CA GLY A 162 -25.32 -14.29 -0.54
C GLY A 162 -26.26 -13.25 -1.19
N THR A 163 -25.76 -12.44 -2.13
CA THR A 163 -26.60 -11.52 -2.92
C THR A 163 -27.02 -12.13 -4.26
N LYS A 164 -28.14 -11.68 -4.81
CA LYS A 164 -28.70 -12.18 -6.09
C LYS A 164 -28.15 -11.44 -7.32
N ASN A 165 -26.99 -10.80 -7.26
CA ASN A 165 -26.43 -10.09 -8.42
C ASN A 165 -25.91 -11.08 -9.48
N LEU A 166 -25.76 -10.65 -10.74
CA LEU A 166 -25.43 -11.55 -11.86
C LEU A 166 -24.11 -12.31 -11.65
N ALA A 167 -23.08 -11.67 -11.09
CA ALA A 167 -21.80 -12.36 -10.81
C ALA A 167 -21.98 -13.50 -9.81
N MET A 168 -22.81 -13.31 -8.78
CA MET A 168 -23.12 -14.36 -7.81
C MET A 168 -24.00 -15.46 -8.41
N GLN A 169 -24.99 -15.11 -9.24
CA GLN A 169 -25.81 -16.10 -9.94
C GLN A 169 -24.97 -16.99 -10.87
N VAL A 170 -24.03 -16.39 -11.62
CA VAL A 170 -23.07 -17.12 -12.45
C VAL A 170 -22.23 -18.04 -11.57
N TRP A 171 -21.62 -17.51 -10.51
CA TRP A 171 -20.79 -18.29 -9.59
C TRP A 171 -21.54 -19.48 -8.98
N GLU A 172 -22.72 -19.23 -8.40
CA GLU A 172 -23.47 -20.23 -7.64
C GLU A 172 -24.04 -21.36 -8.50
N ASN A 173 -24.54 -21.04 -9.70
CA ASN A 173 -25.10 -22.06 -10.60
C ASN A 173 -23.98 -22.88 -11.26
N LEU A 174 -23.00 -22.22 -11.87
CA LEU A 174 -22.01 -22.92 -12.68
C LEU A 174 -21.06 -23.76 -11.84
N ARG A 175 -20.68 -23.30 -10.63
CA ARG A 175 -19.88 -24.13 -9.71
C ARG A 175 -20.62 -25.40 -9.27
N ALA A 176 -21.96 -25.39 -9.30
CA ALA A 176 -22.80 -26.53 -9.00
C ALA A 176 -23.12 -27.39 -10.24
N GLY A 177 -22.46 -27.12 -11.37
CA GLY A 177 -22.72 -27.80 -12.64
C GLY A 177 -24.09 -27.49 -13.26
N LYS A 178 -24.79 -26.46 -12.76
CA LYS A 178 -26.11 -26.06 -13.26
C LYS A 178 -25.96 -25.07 -14.41
N THR A 179 -26.85 -25.18 -15.39
CA THR A 179 -26.96 -24.19 -16.45
C THR A 179 -27.67 -22.94 -15.97
N LEU A 180 -27.31 -21.79 -16.52
CA LEU A 180 -27.95 -20.50 -16.25
C LEU A 180 -28.46 -19.90 -17.56
N ARG A 181 -29.77 -19.71 -17.68
CA ARG A 181 -30.38 -19.03 -18.82
C ARG A 181 -30.27 -17.51 -18.65
N VAL A 182 -29.68 -16.81 -19.61
CA VAL A 182 -29.39 -15.36 -19.51
C VAL A 182 -29.87 -14.65 -20.78
N PRO A 183 -30.52 -13.47 -20.67
CA PRO A 183 -31.06 -12.78 -21.83
C PRO A 183 -29.95 -12.35 -22.80
N ASN A 184 -30.12 -12.67 -24.08
CA ASN A 184 -29.21 -12.30 -25.16
C ASN A 184 -29.65 -11.04 -25.93
N ASP A 185 -30.85 -10.56 -25.66
CA ASP A 185 -31.49 -9.39 -26.26
C ASP A 185 -31.61 -8.21 -25.29
N GLN A 186 -31.16 -8.35 -24.04
CA GLN A 186 -31.01 -7.26 -23.06
C GLN A 186 -29.59 -6.68 -23.09
N TRP A 187 -29.43 -5.53 -23.72
CA TRP A 187 -28.20 -4.76 -23.79
C TRP A 187 -28.03 -3.85 -22.59
N CYS A 188 -26.80 -3.76 -22.10
CA CYS A 188 -26.46 -2.96 -20.92
C CYS A 188 -24.98 -2.56 -20.94
N ASN A 189 -24.62 -1.67 -20.02
CA ASN A 189 -23.24 -1.38 -19.67
C ASN A 189 -22.87 -2.10 -18.36
N PRO A 190 -22.02 -3.15 -18.38
CA PRO A 190 -21.61 -3.82 -17.16
C PRO A 190 -20.92 -2.86 -16.20
N THR A 191 -21.47 -2.67 -15.01
CA THR A 191 -20.97 -1.66 -14.08
C THR A 191 -20.54 -2.30 -12.75
N LEU A 192 -19.26 -2.24 -12.41
CA LEU A 192 -18.78 -2.71 -11.12
C LEU A 192 -19.26 -1.78 -10.01
N ALA A 193 -19.84 -2.32 -8.92
CA ALA A 193 -20.37 -1.52 -7.81
C ALA A 193 -19.31 -0.62 -7.16
N GLU A 194 -18.06 -1.10 -7.05
CA GLU A 194 -16.93 -0.32 -6.53
C GLU A 194 -16.62 0.90 -7.40
N TYR A 195 -16.57 0.71 -8.72
CA TYR A 195 -16.37 1.81 -9.66
C TYR A 195 -17.54 2.81 -9.62
N LEU A 196 -18.77 2.31 -9.56
CA LEU A 196 -19.96 3.17 -9.43
C LEU A 196 -19.86 4.03 -8.17
N ALA A 197 -19.49 3.44 -7.02
CA ALA A 197 -19.28 4.17 -5.79
C ALA A 197 -18.15 5.21 -5.89
N GLU A 198 -16.98 4.84 -6.43
CA GLU A 198 -15.83 5.73 -6.65
C GLU A 198 -16.21 6.97 -7.47
N ALA A 199 -16.86 6.75 -8.63
CA ALA A 199 -17.29 7.82 -9.52
C ALA A 199 -18.40 8.69 -8.89
N SER A 200 -19.32 8.07 -8.13
CA SER A 200 -20.39 8.80 -7.43
C SER A 200 -19.84 9.75 -6.36
N VAL A 201 -18.88 9.26 -5.56
CA VAL A 201 -18.21 10.05 -4.53
C VAL A 201 -17.40 11.17 -5.17
N ALA A 202 -16.66 10.88 -6.24
CA ALA A 202 -15.88 11.88 -6.96
C ALA A 202 -16.75 13.00 -7.56
N LEU A 203 -17.91 12.67 -8.14
CA LEU A 203 -18.86 13.68 -8.63
C LEU A 203 -19.42 14.53 -7.50
N ALA A 204 -19.75 13.91 -6.36
CA ALA A 204 -20.26 14.62 -5.19
C ALA A 204 -19.23 15.60 -4.61
N GLU A 205 -17.97 15.16 -4.46
CA GLU A 205 -16.84 15.98 -4.01
C GLU A 205 -16.50 17.11 -4.99
N ALA A 206 -16.59 16.85 -6.29
CA ALA A 206 -16.39 17.86 -7.34
C ALA A 206 -17.56 18.85 -7.46
N GLY A 207 -18.56 18.78 -6.58
CA GLY A 207 -19.71 19.69 -6.59
C GLY A 207 -20.68 19.49 -7.75
N GLN A 208 -20.52 18.47 -8.61
CA GLN A 208 -21.30 18.26 -9.83
C GLN A 208 -22.78 18.01 -9.55
N SER A 209 -23.70 18.69 -10.25
CA SER A 209 -25.15 18.63 -10.03
C SER A 209 -25.96 18.17 -11.25
N GLY A 210 -27.22 17.81 -11.02
CA GLY A 210 -28.12 17.29 -12.04
C GLY A 210 -27.93 15.80 -12.29
N ILE A 211 -28.28 15.33 -13.50
CA ILE A 211 -28.23 13.92 -13.89
C ILE A 211 -26.87 13.57 -14.49
N PHE A 212 -26.31 12.43 -14.11
CA PHE A 212 -25.12 11.82 -14.68
C PHE A 212 -25.34 10.33 -14.93
N ASN A 213 -24.92 9.85 -16.10
CA ASN A 213 -24.83 8.42 -16.38
C ASN A 213 -23.49 7.89 -15.87
N VAL A 214 -23.54 6.97 -14.89
CA VAL A 214 -22.34 6.33 -14.32
C VAL A 214 -22.41 4.84 -14.58
N VAL A 215 -21.69 4.41 -15.62
CA VAL A 215 -21.67 3.03 -16.09
C VAL A 215 -20.28 2.62 -16.59
N GLY A 216 -20.04 1.31 -16.71
CA GLY A 216 -18.85 0.80 -17.38
C GLY A 216 -18.79 1.16 -18.87
N ARG A 217 -17.59 1.10 -19.44
CA ARG A 217 -17.31 1.56 -20.81
C ARG A 217 -17.99 0.71 -21.88
N ASP A 218 -18.03 -0.60 -21.69
CA ASP A 218 -18.49 -1.54 -22.70
C ASP A 218 -20.02 -1.61 -22.74
N TRP A 219 -20.60 -1.81 -23.93
CA TRP A 219 -22.04 -1.93 -24.15
C TRP A 219 -22.32 -3.26 -24.87
N MET A 220 -23.05 -4.17 -24.20
CA MET A 220 -23.17 -5.56 -24.65
C MET A 220 -24.43 -6.27 -24.11
N PRO A 221 -24.79 -7.43 -24.69
CA PRO A 221 -25.82 -8.32 -24.15
C PRO A 221 -25.46 -8.88 -22.76
N ARG A 222 -26.47 -9.07 -21.92
CA ARG A 222 -26.30 -9.69 -20.59
C ARG A 222 -25.71 -11.10 -20.64
N SER A 223 -26.03 -11.91 -21.66
CA SER A 223 -25.44 -13.23 -21.86
C SER A 223 -23.92 -13.17 -22.07
N GLU A 224 -23.41 -12.15 -22.76
CA GLU A 224 -21.97 -11.98 -22.96
C GLU A 224 -21.27 -11.56 -21.67
N LEU A 225 -21.89 -10.68 -20.87
CA LEU A 225 -21.41 -10.35 -19.53
C LEU A 225 -21.34 -11.61 -18.64
N ALA A 226 -22.39 -12.43 -18.64
CA ALA A 226 -22.42 -13.67 -17.85
C ALA A 226 -21.31 -14.66 -18.28
N ALA A 227 -21.10 -14.80 -19.59
CA ALA A 227 -20.01 -15.63 -20.12
C ALA A 227 -18.62 -15.06 -19.77
N ALA A 228 -18.46 -13.73 -19.76
CA ALA A 228 -17.22 -13.08 -19.35
C ALA A 228 -16.95 -13.26 -17.85
N LEU A 229 -17.98 -13.18 -17.02
CA LEU A 229 -17.90 -13.49 -15.58
C LEU A 229 -17.51 -14.95 -15.34
N ALA A 230 -18.13 -15.90 -16.06
CA ALA A 230 -17.79 -17.32 -15.95
C ALA A 230 -16.30 -17.56 -16.25
N ARG A 231 -15.81 -17.01 -17.38
CA ARG A 231 -14.39 -17.08 -17.75
C ARG A 231 -13.48 -16.46 -16.68
N ALA A 232 -13.81 -15.27 -16.18
CA ALA A 232 -13.02 -14.57 -15.17
C ALA A 232 -12.93 -15.34 -13.85
N LEU A 233 -14.00 -16.05 -13.48
CA LEU A 233 -14.09 -16.85 -12.25
C LEU A 233 -13.56 -18.29 -12.42
N GLY A 234 -13.08 -18.67 -13.61
CA GLY A 234 -12.58 -20.01 -13.89
C GLY A 234 -13.67 -21.08 -13.97
N LEU A 235 -14.89 -20.70 -14.36
CA LEU A 235 -16.03 -21.58 -14.55
C LEU A 235 -16.28 -21.83 -16.03
N ASP A 236 -16.98 -22.92 -16.35
CA ASP A 236 -17.30 -23.29 -17.73
C ASP A 236 -18.34 -22.33 -18.34
N PRO A 237 -17.98 -21.48 -19.32
CA PRO A 237 -18.93 -20.57 -19.95
C PRO A 237 -19.97 -21.29 -20.81
N ALA A 238 -19.77 -22.56 -21.20
CA ALA A 238 -20.75 -23.33 -21.98
C ALA A 238 -22.06 -23.60 -21.22
N LEU A 239 -22.03 -23.50 -19.89
CA LEU A 239 -23.20 -23.60 -19.02
C LEU A 239 -24.06 -22.33 -18.99
N ILE A 240 -23.60 -21.23 -19.58
CA ILE A 240 -24.42 -20.05 -19.83
C ILE A 240 -25.22 -20.29 -21.11
N LEU A 241 -26.55 -20.35 -20.97
CA LEU A 241 -27.47 -20.57 -22.08
C LEU A 241 -28.12 -19.23 -22.48
N PRO A 242 -27.70 -18.61 -23.60
CA PRO A 242 -28.35 -17.40 -24.09
C PRO A 242 -29.81 -17.71 -24.46
N ALA A 243 -30.74 -16.84 -24.07
CA ALA A 243 -32.16 -16.99 -24.41
C ALA A 243 -32.79 -15.61 -24.70
N PRO A 244 -33.78 -15.51 -25.59
CA PRO A 244 -34.61 -14.32 -25.72
C PRO A 244 -35.31 -13.97 -24.40
N THR A 245 -35.53 -12.67 -24.13
CA THR A 245 -36.20 -12.21 -22.91
C THR A 245 -37.60 -12.80 -22.74
N GLY A 246 -38.32 -13.00 -23.84
CA GLY A 246 -39.64 -13.62 -23.85
C GLY A 246 -39.67 -15.03 -23.26
N ASP A 247 -38.55 -15.75 -23.29
CA ASP A 247 -38.46 -17.14 -22.83
C ASP A 247 -38.04 -17.26 -21.36
N LEU A 248 -37.82 -16.13 -20.68
CA LEU A 248 -37.25 -16.06 -19.33
C LEU A 248 -38.28 -15.81 -18.21
N ASN A 249 -39.58 -15.86 -18.51
CA ASN A 249 -40.68 -15.69 -17.54
C ASN A 249 -40.51 -14.47 -16.61
N GLN A 250 -39.91 -13.39 -17.13
CA GLN A 250 -39.71 -12.16 -16.38
C GLN A 250 -41.03 -11.39 -16.32
N ARG A 251 -41.44 -10.94 -15.13
CA ARG A 251 -42.75 -10.29 -14.92
C ARG A 251 -42.74 -8.86 -15.42
N ALA A 252 -41.70 -8.09 -15.07
CA ALA A 252 -41.58 -6.71 -15.54
C ALA A 252 -40.97 -6.66 -16.94
N LEU A 253 -41.56 -5.82 -17.79
CA LEU A 253 -41.00 -5.47 -19.08
C LEU A 253 -39.59 -4.85 -18.91
N ARG A 254 -38.69 -5.22 -19.82
CA ARG A 254 -37.27 -4.84 -19.78
C ARG A 254 -36.93 -3.95 -20.97
N PRO A 255 -36.14 -2.87 -20.79
CA PRO A 255 -35.59 -2.16 -21.92
C PRO A 255 -34.58 -3.06 -22.64
N LEU A 256 -34.93 -3.54 -23.84
CA LEU A 256 -34.12 -4.52 -24.58
C LEU A 256 -32.81 -3.90 -25.08
N LYS A 257 -32.86 -2.77 -25.81
CA LYS A 257 -31.66 -1.97 -26.11
C LYS A 257 -31.46 -0.89 -25.06
N GLY A 258 -31.15 -1.31 -23.84
CA GLY A 258 -30.77 -0.42 -22.73
C GLY A 258 -29.35 0.14 -22.88
N GLY A 259 -28.77 0.63 -21.77
CA GLY A 259 -27.44 1.22 -21.75
C GLY A 259 -27.42 2.75 -21.79
N LEU A 260 -26.29 3.32 -21.38
CA LEU A 260 -26.11 4.75 -21.12
C LEU A 260 -24.78 5.26 -21.70
N LYS A 261 -24.79 6.47 -22.26
CA LYS A 261 -23.58 7.17 -22.74
C LYS A 261 -22.87 7.84 -21.57
N THR A 262 -21.54 7.96 -21.64
CA THR A 262 -20.68 8.45 -20.54
C THR A 262 -19.89 9.70 -20.89
N ASP A 263 -20.23 10.40 -21.98
CA ASP A 263 -19.48 11.57 -22.45
C ASP A 263 -19.45 12.70 -21.41
N LYS A 264 -20.60 12.96 -20.76
CA LYS A 264 -20.72 13.93 -19.67
C LYS A 264 -19.89 13.53 -18.45
N LEU A 265 -19.90 12.25 -18.08
CA LEU A 265 -19.08 11.72 -16.97
C LEU A 265 -17.58 11.90 -17.26
N ARG A 266 -17.14 11.56 -18.47
CA ARG A 266 -15.74 11.69 -18.91
C ARG A 266 -15.29 13.14 -18.86
N ALA A 267 -16.12 14.06 -19.31
CA ALA A 267 -15.85 15.49 -19.25
C ALA A 267 -15.71 15.99 -17.80
N ALA A 268 -16.55 15.51 -16.88
CA ALA A 268 -16.55 15.94 -15.48
C ALA A 268 -15.38 15.37 -14.65
N LEU A 269 -14.99 14.11 -14.87
CA LEU A 269 -13.98 13.42 -14.06
C LEU A 269 -12.60 13.31 -14.73
N GLY A 270 -12.43 13.75 -15.98
CA GLY A 270 -11.16 13.73 -16.70
C GLY A 270 -10.60 12.31 -16.95
N SER A 271 -11.39 11.26 -16.74
CA SER A 271 -10.97 9.86 -16.85
C SER A 271 -12.00 9.03 -17.61
N ALA A 272 -11.52 8.01 -18.32
CA ALA A 272 -12.40 7.08 -19.02
C ALA A 272 -13.10 6.13 -18.03
N PRO A 273 -14.34 5.70 -18.29
CA PRO A 273 -14.99 4.70 -17.47
C PRO A 273 -14.25 3.37 -17.48
N LEU A 274 -14.46 2.58 -16.42
CA LEU A 274 -13.83 1.27 -16.30
C LEU A 274 -14.32 0.35 -17.41
N SER A 275 -13.38 -0.29 -18.11
CA SER A 275 -13.69 -1.36 -19.05
C SER A 275 -14.04 -2.65 -18.34
N LEU A 276 -14.77 -3.55 -19.01
CA LEU A 276 -15.14 -4.85 -18.49
C LEU A 276 -13.91 -5.68 -18.08
N PRO A 277 -12.81 -5.79 -18.87
CA PRO A 277 -11.60 -6.47 -18.40
C PRO A 277 -11.05 -5.92 -17.09
N GLN A 278 -10.99 -4.59 -16.93
CA GLN A 278 -10.52 -3.96 -15.69
C GLN A 278 -11.50 -4.17 -14.52
N ALA A 279 -12.81 -4.16 -14.81
CA ALA A 279 -13.84 -4.46 -13.83
C ALA A 279 -13.77 -5.91 -13.35
N LEU A 280 -13.56 -6.86 -14.27
CA LEU A 280 -13.39 -8.27 -13.97
C LEU A 280 -12.09 -8.53 -13.20
N GLU A 281 -11.01 -7.83 -13.50
CA GLU A 281 -9.75 -7.91 -12.74
C GLU A 281 -9.97 -7.54 -11.27
N ARG A 282 -10.64 -6.42 -10.99
CA ARG A 282 -11.00 -6.01 -9.62
C ARG A 282 -11.93 -7.01 -8.95
N LEU A 283 -12.94 -7.50 -9.67
CA LEU A 283 -13.86 -8.52 -9.16
C LEU A 283 -13.11 -9.82 -8.79
N VAL A 284 -12.21 -10.29 -9.65
CA VAL A 284 -11.43 -11.51 -9.44
C VAL A 284 -10.46 -11.34 -8.26
N ARG A 285 -9.89 -10.15 -8.08
CA ARG A 285 -9.09 -9.83 -6.90
C ARG A 285 -9.91 -10.03 -5.62
N ARG A 286 -11.10 -9.43 -5.55
CA ARG A 286 -12.00 -9.56 -4.39
C ARG A 286 -12.51 -10.98 -4.19
N PHE A 287 -12.80 -11.68 -5.29
CA PHE A 287 -13.09 -13.12 -5.28
C PHE A 287 -11.94 -13.90 -4.65
N ARG A 288 -10.69 -13.66 -5.05
CA ARG A 288 -9.52 -14.36 -4.50
C ARG A 288 -9.28 -14.05 -3.02
N GLU A 289 -9.38 -12.78 -2.64
CA GLU A 289 -9.28 -12.33 -1.24
C GLU A 289 -10.33 -13.06 -0.38
N SER A 290 -11.59 -13.09 -0.83
CA SER A 290 -12.65 -13.84 -0.14
C SER A 290 -12.57 -15.36 -0.31
N SER A 291 -11.83 -15.88 -1.30
CA SER A 291 -11.65 -17.32 -1.51
C SER A 291 -10.57 -17.88 -0.59
N CYS A 292 -9.61 -17.06 -0.18
CA CYS A 292 -8.79 -17.35 1.00
C CYS A 292 -9.68 -17.41 2.26
N ASP A 293 -10.69 -16.55 2.37
CA ASP A 293 -11.67 -16.62 3.46
C ASP A 293 -12.70 -17.76 3.30
N LEU A 294 -13.05 -18.20 2.08
CA LEU A 294 -13.95 -19.34 1.83
C LEU A 294 -13.24 -20.69 1.93
N ALA A 295 -11.94 -20.75 1.63
CA ALA A 295 -11.08 -21.86 2.01
C ALA A 295 -10.97 -21.95 3.55
N ARG A 296 -10.95 -20.80 4.25
CA ARG A 296 -11.15 -20.73 5.70
C ARG A 296 -12.58 -21.06 6.14
N ALA A 297 -13.61 -20.85 5.31
CA ALA A 297 -15.01 -21.18 5.61
C ALA A 297 -15.39 -22.66 5.39
N GLN A 298 -14.52 -23.45 4.75
CA GLN A 298 -14.61 -24.92 4.76
C GLN A 298 -13.84 -25.57 5.92
N VAL A 299 -13.12 -24.76 6.72
CA VAL A 299 -12.46 -25.23 7.93
C VAL A 299 -13.55 -25.47 8.97
N PRO A 300 -13.70 -26.70 9.50
CA PRO A 300 -14.69 -26.99 10.54
C PRO A 300 -14.59 -25.97 11.67
N ALA A 301 -15.72 -25.55 12.24
CA ALA A 301 -15.74 -24.61 13.37
C ALA A 301 -14.84 -25.07 14.52
N SER A 302 -14.68 -26.39 14.71
CA SER A 302 -13.74 -26.98 15.67
C SER A 302 -12.28 -26.66 15.39
N VAL A 303 -11.86 -26.60 14.12
CA VAL A 303 -10.49 -26.24 13.74
C VAL A 303 -10.27 -24.74 13.87
N GLN A 304 -11.28 -23.91 13.54
CA GLN A 304 -11.22 -22.47 13.80
C GLN A 304 -11.11 -22.17 15.30
N GLN A 305 -11.89 -22.88 16.13
CA GLN A 305 -11.80 -22.77 17.59
C GLN A 305 -10.44 -23.23 18.11
N ALA A 306 -9.93 -24.38 17.65
CA ALA A 306 -8.61 -24.86 18.06
C ALA A 306 -7.50 -23.87 17.70
N LYS A 307 -7.58 -23.24 16.53
CA LYS A 307 -6.66 -22.16 16.13
C LYS A 307 -6.78 -20.96 17.08
N ALA A 308 -8.00 -20.49 17.35
CA ALA A 308 -8.24 -19.39 18.27
C ALA A 308 -7.65 -19.67 19.67
N ASP A 309 -7.88 -20.87 20.22
CA ASP A 309 -7.35 -21.30 21.52
C ASP A 309 -5.81 -21.30 21.54
N ILE A 310 -5.16 -21.72 20.45
CA ILE A 310 -3.69 -21.67 20.33
C ILE A 310 -3.21 -20.23 20.34
N LEU A 311 -3.85 -19.35 19.57
CA LEU A 311 -3.48 -17.94 19.49
C LEU A 311 -3.67 -17.22 20.84
N ASP A 312 -4.73 -17.55 21.60
CA ASP A 312 -4.92 -17.05 22.96
C ASP A 312 -3.85 -17.55 23.93
N LYS A 313 -3.44 -18.82 23.82
CA LYS A 313 -2.31 -19.35 24.58
C LYS A 313 -0.99 -18.63 24.23
N VAL A 314 -0.81 -18.22 22.98
CA VAL A 314 0.37 -17.45 22.55
C VAL A 314 0.35 -16.05 23.17
N ARG A 315 -0.80 -15.35 23.18
CA ARG A 315 -0.95 -14.06 23.89
C ARG A 315 -0.60 -14.20 25.37
N ARG A 316 -1.17 -15.21 26.04
CA ARG A 316 -0.87 -15.50 27.44
C ARG A 316 0.61 -15.82 27.67
N TYR A 317 1.22 -16.61 26.79
CA TYR A 317 2.64 -16.93 26.86
C TYR A 317 3.49 -15.66 26.74
N HIS A 318 3.20 -14.78 25.78
CA HIS A 318 3.92 -13.51 25.62
C HIS A 318 3.87 -12.69 26.92
N ALA A 319 2.69 -12.56 27.54
CA ALA A 319 2.54 -11.81 28.80
C ALA A 319 3.38 -12.40 29.97
N LEU A 320 3.58 -13.71 30.00
CA LEU A 320 4.34 -14.39 31.06
C LEU A 320 5.85 -14.46 30.78
N ALA A 321 6.24 -14.69 29.52
CA ALA A 321 7.62 -14.95 29.12
C ALA A 321 8.40 -13.68 28.73
N HIS A 322 7.70 -12.59 28.42
CA HIS A 322 8.29 -11.32 28.01
C HIS A 322 7.83 -10.14 28.88
N PRO A 323 8.00 -10.21 30.21
CA PRO A 323 7.71 -9.07 31.08
C PRO A 323 8.70 -7.92 30.80
N SER A 324 8.29 -6.70 31.13
CA SER A 324 9.21 -5.56 31.12
C SER A 324 10.21 -5.70 32.27
N GLU A 325 11.50 -5.80 31.94
CA GLU A 325 12.58 -5.80 32.94
C GLU A 325 12.91 -4.37 33.39
N SER A 326 13.17 -4.19 34.68
CA SER A 326 13.67 -2.92 35.21
C SER A 326 15.14 -2.75 34.85
N PHE A 327 15.51 -1.53 34.47
CA PHE A 327 16.90 -1.18 34.19
C PHE A 327 17.70 -1.05 35.49
N ILE A 328 18.85 -1.72 35.56
CA ILE A 328 19.81 -1.62 36.67
C ILE A 328 21.17 -1.14 36.12
N PRO A 329 21.66 0.05 36.53
CA PRO A 329 22.96 0.58 36.10
C PRO A 329 24.10 -0.44 36.25
N ARG A 330 24.98 -0.52 35.24
CA ARG A 330 26.11 -1.46 35.13
C ARG A 330 25.78 -2.96 35.08
N GLN A 331 24.56 -3.38 35.37
CA GLN A 331 24.13 -4.78 35.27
C GLN A 331 23.31 -5.04 34.00
N SER A 332 22.34 -4.17 33.73
CA SER A 332 21.55 -4.20 32.50
C SER A 332 22.36 -3.60 31.35
N ARG A 333 22.46 -4.34 30.23
CA ARG A 333 23.12 -3.84 29.02
C ARG A 333 22.23 -2.82 28.30
N VAL A 334 22.74 -1.61 28.09
CA VAL A 334 22.09 -0.60 27.25
C VAL A 334 22.52 -0.84 25.81
N ARG A 335 21.63 -1.47 25.03
CA ARG A 335 21.92 -1.84 23.64
C ARG A 335 21.83 -0.64 22.71
N TYR A 336 22.59 -0.62 21.63
CA TYR A 336 22.45 0.43 20.61
C TYR A 336 21.16 0.26 19.79
N ALA A 337 20.75 -1.00 19.58
CA ALA A 337 19.56 -1.37 18.84
C ALA A 337 18.98 -2.69 19.36
N GLY A 338 17.73 -2.97 19.00
CA GLY A 338 17.09 -4.23 19.33
C GLY A 338 15.67 -4.33 18.78
N ARG A 339 15.19 -5.57 18.69
CA ARG A 339 13.80 -5.86 18.33
C ARG A 339 12.86 -5.42 19.46
N VAL A 340 11.86 -4.62 19.09
CA VAL A 340 10.75 -4.26 19.97
C VAL A 340 9.50 -4.89 19.39
N PHE A 341 8.96 -5.89 20.06
CA PHE A 341 7.80 -6.67 19.60
C PHE A 341 6.77 -6.76 20.73
N GLY A 342 5.55 -7.16 20.38
CA GLY A 342 4.47 -7.42 21.32
C GLY A 342 3.82 -8.76 21.00
N GLU A 343 2.62 -8.98 21.55
CA GLU A 343 1.90 -10.23 21.30
C GLU A 343 1.49 -10.40 19.83
N SER A 344 1.22 -9.30 19.11
CA SER A 344 0.72 -9.35 17.73
C SER A 344 1.73 -9.98 16.77
N GLU A 345 3.02 -9.70 16.93
CA GLU A 345 4.07 -10.33 16.12
C GLU A 345 4.12 -11.84 16.34
N MET A 346 4.03 -12.30 17.60
CA MET A 346 4.02 -13.73 17.92
C MET A 346 2.74 -14.43 17.47
N VAL A 347 1.59 -13.79 17.66
CA VAL A 347 0.28 -14.29 17.22
C VAL A 347 0.24 -14.42 15.71
N ASN A 348 0.67 -13.41 14.96
CA ASN A 348 0.70 -13.47 13.50
C ASN A 348 1.66 -14.54 12.99
N LEU A 349 2.84 -14.68 13.63
CA LEU A 349 3.80 -15.72 13.28
C LEU A 349 3.20 -17.12 13.46
N VAL A 350 2.54 -17.38 14.59
CA VAL A 350 1.88 -18.67 14.85
C VAL A 350 0.67 -18.87 13.96
N ASP A 351 -0.11 -17.81 13.67
CA ASP A 351 -1.22 -17.85 12.72
C ASP A 351 -0.75 -18.29 11.32
N SER A 352 0.35 -17.71 10.83
CA SER A 352 0.99 -18.09 9.56
C SER A 352 1.57 -19.51 9.60
N ALA A 353 2.17 -19.92 10.73
CA ALA A 353 2.68 -21.27 10.90
C ALA A 353 1.54 -22.32 10.89
N LEU A 354 0.40 -22.03 11.51
CA LEU A 354 -0.78 -22.90 11.50
C LEU A 354 -1.45 -22.97 10.13
N ASP A 355 -1.45 -21.87 9.36
CA ASP A 355 -1.90 -21.87 7.96
C ASP A 355 -0.96 -22.70 7.06
N PHE A 356 0.31 -22.87 7.46
CA PHE A 356 1.32 -23.72 6.85
C PHE A 356 1.53 -23.48 5.34
N TRP A 357 1.36 -22.22 4.91
CA TRP A 357 1.61 -21.79 3.52
C TRP A 357 3.11 -21.67 3.18
N LEU A 358 3.94 -21.39 4.21
CA LEU A 358 5.41 -21.35 4.21
C LEU A 358 6.06 -20.27 3.30
N THR A 359 5.82 -20.32 2.00
CA THR A 359 6.36 -19.36 1.01
C THR A 359 5.66 -18.00 1.09
N LEU A 360 6.20 -16.94 0.48
CA LEU A 360 5.50 -15.64 0.46
C LEU A 360 4.05 -15.77 -0.06
N GLY A 361 3.08 -15.31 0.72
CA GLY A 361 1.65 -15.55 0.50
C GLY A 361 0.76 -14.45 1.10
N PRO A 362 -0.34 -14.81 1.80
CA PRO A 362 -1.31 -13.83 2.28
C PRO A 362 -0.75 -12.75 3.22
N TYR A 363 0.17 -13.09 4.12
CA TYR A 363 0.84 -12.06 4.94
C TYR A 363 1.82 -11.24 4.09
N GLY A 364 2.48 -11.86 3.12
CA GLY A 364 3.28 -11.19 2.10
C GLY A 364 2.52 -10.09 1.37
N ASP A 365 1.35 -10.41 0.83
CA ASP A 365 0.49 -9.45 0.11
C ASP A 365 0.07 -8.28 1.02
N LYS A 366 -0.31 -8.59 2.27
CA LYS A 366 -0.66 -7.57 3.27
C LYS A 366 0.53 -6.68 3.62
N PHE A 367 1.71 -7.27 3.80
CA PHE A 367 2.92 -6.55 4.16
C PHE A 367 3.38 -5.64 3.03
N GLU A 368 3.44 -6.15 1.80
CA GLU A 368 3.79 -5.35 0.62
C GLU A 368 2.81 -4.17 0.43
N ASP A 369 1.50 -4.41 0.59
CA ASP A 369 0.50 -3.35 0.45
C ASP A 369 0.59 -2.28 1.56
N LYS A 370 0.86 -2.67 2.82
CA LYS A 370 1.07 -1.72 3.92
C LYS A 370 2.25 -0.80 3.63
N LEU A 371 3.38 -1.35 3.22
CA LEU A 371 4.60 -0.57 2.97
C LEU A 371 4.46 0.30 1.72
N ARG A 372 3.85 -0.23 0.64
CA ARG A 372 3.50 0.55 -0.54
C ARG A 372 2.65 1.78 -0.19
N ARG A 373 1.64 1.62 0.68
CA ARG A 373 0.78 2.72 1.15
C ARG A 373 1.55 3.70 2.03
N PHE A 374 2.39 3.21 2.94
CA PHE A 374 3.20 4.05 3.82
C PHE A 374 4.09 5.01 3.03
N PHE A 375 4.74 4.52 1.97
CA PHE A 375 5.59 5.34 1.10
C PHE A 375 4.83 6.13 0.03
N GLY A 376 3.58 5.77 -0.26
CA GLY A 376 2.88 6.30 -1.44
C GLY A 376 3.55 5.91 -2.76
N SER A 377 4.33 4.83 -2.79
CA SER A 377 5.10 4.37 -3.95
C SER A 377 4.21 3.64 -4.98
N ARG A 378 4.76 3.39 -6.17
CA ARG A 378 4.03 2.64 -7.23
C ARG A 378 3.90 1.17 -6.88
N ASP A 379 4.95 0.59 -6.32
CA ASP A 379 4.96 -0.79 -5.81
C ASP A 379 5.93 -0.89 -4.62
N PHE A 380 5.83 -2.00 -3.90
CA PHE A 380 6.79 -2.40 -2.88
C PHE A 380 7.02 -3.90 -3.01
N VAL A 381 8.30 -4.30 -3.16
CA VAL A 381 8.66 -5.71 -3.37
C VAL A 381 9.43 -6.22 -2.17
N TYR A 382 8.84 -7.17 -1.43
CA TYR A 382 9.45 -7.77 -0.25
C TYR A 382 10.50 -8.81 -0.65
N VAL A 383 11.70 -8.72 -0.04
CA VAL A 383 12.86 -9.59 -0.26
C VAL A 383 13.46 -10.05 1.08
N ASN A 384 14.39 -11.01 1.02
CA ASN A 384 14.90 -11.68 2.22
C ASN A 384 15.96 -10.91 3.04
N SER A 385 16.49 -9.77 2.57
CA SER A 385 17.40 -8.89 3.33
C SER A 385 17.50 -7.49 2.69
N GLY A 386 18.00 -6.48 3.43
CA GLY A 386 18.35 -5.19 2.82
C GLY A 386 19.44 -5.30 1.75
N SER A 387 20.41 -6.19 1.96
CA SER A 387 21.49 -6.48 1.00
C SER A 387 20.97 -7.01 -0.33
N THR A 388 19.97 -7.89 -0.31
CA THR A 388 19.32 -8.40 -1.52
C THR A 388 18.34 -7.40 -2.12
N ALA A 389 17.82 -6.44 -1.34
CA ALA A 389 17.09 -5.30 -1.87
C ALA A 389 18.01 -4.40 -2.70
N ASN A 390 19.18 -4.04 -2.16
CA ASN A 390 20.24 -3.31 -2.87
C ASN A 390 20.66 -4.02 -4.17
N LEU A 391 20.90 -5.33 -4.10
CA LEU A 391 21.21 -6.11 -5.30
C LEU A 391 20.07 -6.14 -6.31
N SER A 392 18.82 -6.34 -5.84
CA SER A 392 17.65 -6.37 -6.72
C SER A 392 17.44 -5.04 -7.44
N ALA A 393 17.71 -3.92 -6.76
CA ALA A 393 17.58 -2.59 -7.35
C ALA A 393 18.60 -2.36 -8.48
N VAL A 394 19.88 -2.69 -8.23
CA VAL A 394 20.94 -2.60 -9.25
C VAL A 394 20.63 -3.50 -10.45
N MET A 395 20.29 -4.76 -10.21
CA MET A 395 19.98 -5.72 -11.27
C MET A 395 18.74 -5.31 -12.09
N ALA A 396 17.75 -4.66 -11.47
CA ALA A 396 16.59 -4.16 -12.19
C ALA A 396 16.96 -3.03 -13.16
N LEU A 397 17.85 -2.12 -12.78
CA LEU A 397 18.34 -1.05 -13.66
C LEU A 397 19.27 -1.55 -14.77
N MET A 398 19.79 -2.78 -14.67
CA MET A 398 20.55 -3.45 -15.73
C MET A 398 19.68 -4.28 -16.69
N SER A 399 18.38 -4.36 -16.43
CA SER A 399 17.48 -5.13 -17.28
C SER A 399 17.43 -4.54 -18.68
N ARG A 400 17.54 -5.40 -19.70
CA ARG A 400 17.37 -5.02 -21.11
C ARG A 400 15.93 -4.59 -21.44
N GLN A 401 15.00 -4.72 -20.51
CA GLN A 401 13.60 -4.34 -20.66
C GLN A 401 13.36 -2.83 -20.45
N ILE A 402 14.38 -2.07 -20.02
CA ILE A 402 14.30 -0.61 -19.92
C ILE A 402 15.28 0.08 -20.87
N ASP A 403 14.90 1.25 -21.36
CA ASP A 403 15.77 2.10 -22.16
C ASP A 403 16.89 2.68 -21.29
N GLY A 404 18.11 2.73 -21.83
CA GLY A 404 19.26 3.27 -21.11
C GLY A 404 19.75 2.40 -19.95
N ALA A 405 19.41 1.11 -19.93
CA ALA A 405 19.84 0.16 -18.91
C ALA A 405 21.34 0.26 -18.60
N LEU A 406 21.67 0.13 -17.32
CA LEU A 406 23.04 0.07 -16.81
C LEU A 406 23.78 -1.13 -17.41
N LYS A 407 25.07 -0.93 -17.69
CA LYS A 407 25.94 -1.94 -18.30
C LYS A 407 27.26 -2.04 -17.53
N PRO A 408 27.91 -3.22 -17.55
CA PRO A 408 29.26 -3.33 -17.00
C PRO A 408 30.20 -2.24 -17.55
N GLY A 409 30.97 -1.63 -16.66
CA GLY A 409 31.84 -0.49 -16.96
C GLY A 409 31.19 0.89 -16.79
N ASP A 410 29.86 0.98 -16.63
CA ASP A 410 29.20 2.23 -16.24
C ASP A 410 29.56 2.62 -14.81
N GLU A 411 29.68 3.92 -14.57
CA GLU A 411 30.08 4.48 -13.29
C GLU A 411 28.88 4.86 -12.42
N ILE A 412 28.90 4.43 -11.15
CA ILE A 412 27.89 4.76 -10.13
C ILE A 412 28.57 5.49 -8.98
N ILE A 413 28.15 6.73 -8.70
CA ILE A 413 28.74 7.53 -7.60
C ILE A 413 28.11 7.14 -6.26
N THR A 414 28.95 6.96 -5.23
CA THR A 414 28.55 6.55 -3.87
C THR A 414 29.59 7.05 -2.85
N PRO A 415 29.26 7.30 -1.57
CA PRO A 415 30.25 7.65 -0.55
C PRO A 415 31.10 6.46 -0.11
N ALA A 416 32.29 6.74 0.43
CA ALA A 416 33.14 5.72 1.06
C ALA A 416 32.73 5.38 2.50
N VAL A 417 32.02 6.28 3.19
CA VAL A 417 31.31 5.98 4.45
C VAL A 417 29.98 5.33 4.10
N THR A 418 29.93 4.01 4.16
CA THR A 418 28.74 3.23 3.79
C THR A 418 28.77 1.84 4.43
N PHE A 419 27.66 1.12 4.32
CA PHE A 419 27.60 -0.31 4.60
C PHE A 419 28.09 -1.12 3.38
N PRO A 420 28.79 -2.26 3.56
CA PRO A 420 29.36 -3.01 2.43
C PRO A 420 28.35 -3.42 1.35
N THR A 421 27.11 -3.76 1.73
CA THR A 421 26.11 -4.24 0.78
C THR A 421 25.38 -3.14 0.02
N THR A 422 25.75 -1.87 0.23
CA THR A 422 25.47 -0.76 -0.69
C THR A 422 26.39 -0.82 -1.91
N VAL A 423 27.67 -1.17 -1.71
CA VAL A 423 28.70 -1.19 -2.78
C VAL A 423 28.80 -2.54 -3.48
N THR A 424 28.71 -3.64 -2.73
CA THR A 424 28.90 -5.01 -3.24
C THR A 424 28.06 -5.30 -4.50
N PRO A 425 26.77 -4.89 -4.60
CA PRO A 425 25.99 -5.07 -5.82
C PRO A 425 26.60 -4.44 -7.07
N LEU A 426 27.17 -3.24 -6.94
CA LEU A 426 27.80 -2.53 -8.05
C LEU A 426 28.98 -3.34 -8.59
N VAL A 427 29.84 -3.82 -7.69
CA VAL A 427 31.02 -4.61 -8.01
C VAL A 427 30.63 -5.94 -8.66
N HIS A 428 29.69 -6.69 -8.07
CA HIS A 428 29.24 -7.97 -8.62
C HIS A 428 28.59 -7.83 -10.00
N ALA A 429 27.97 -6.70 -10.27
CA ALA A 429 27.33 -6.42 -11.53
C ALA A 429 28.30 -5.87 -12.60
N GLY A 430 29.58 -5.71 -12.27
CA GLY A 430 30.62 -5.17 -13.15
C GLY A 430 30.51 -3.67 -13.38
N LEU A 431 29.73 -2.95 -12.57
CA LEU A 431 29.70 -1.50 -12.52
C LEU A 431 30.95 -0.98 -11.80
N VAL A 432 31.30 0.28 -12.04
CA VAL A 432 32.48 0.92 -11.42
C VAL A 432 32.00 1.91 -10.35
N PRO A 433 32.16 1.59 -9.05
CA PRO A 433 31.87 2.54 -8.00
C PRO A 433 32.81 3.74 -8.08
N VAL A 434 32.24 4.94 -7.97
CA VAL A 434 32.97 6.19 -7.92
C VAL A 434 32.81 6.78 -6.52
N PHE A 435 33.88 6.71 -5.74
CA PHE A 435 33.88 7.16 -4.36
C PHE A 435 34.15 8.67 -4.26
N VAL A 436 33.30 9.34 -3.49
CA VAL A 436 33.42 10.73 -3.08
C VAL A 436 33.38 10.83 -1.55
N ASP A 437 33.90 11.92 -1.00
CA ASP A 437 33.92 12.13 0.44
C ASP A 437 32.54 12.53 1.01
N CYS A 438 32.46 12.55 2.33
CA CYS A 438 31.26 12.90 3.10
C CYS A 438 31.42 14.26 3.80
N GLU A 439 30.32 14.82 4.30
CA GLU A 439 30.34 15.96 5.20
C GLU A 439 30.37 15.52 6.66
N LEU A 440 31.31 16.05 7.43
CA LEU A 440 31.38 15.78 8.87
C LEU A 440 30.17 16.37 9.59
N GLY A 441 29.60 15.62 10.53
CA GLY A 441 28.40 16.00 11.28
C GLY A 441 27.08 15.65 10.56
N THR A 442 27.03 15.53 9.23
CA THR A 442 25.89 14.88 8.57
C THR A 442 26.13 13.39 8.36
N TYR A 443 27.40 13.02 8.15
CA TYR A 443 27.87 11.66 7.82
C TYR A 443 27.30 11.13 6.49
N ASN A 444 26.74 12.04 5.69
CA ASN A 444 26.22 11.79 4.36
C ASN A 444 27.19 12.31 3.31
N VAL A 445 27.03 11.81 2.08
CA VAL A 445 27.82 12.22 0.92
C VAL A 445 27.78 13.74 0.68
N ASP A 446 28.90 14.36 0.33
CA ASP A 446 28.94 15.78 -0.05
C ASP A 446 28.38 15.97 -1.48
N PRO A 447 27.22 16.64 -1.66
CA PRO A 447 26.64 16.84 -2.98
C PRO A 447 27.54 17.62 -3.95
N LYS A 448 28.41 18.50 -3.45
CA LYS A 448 29.35 19.26 -4.29
C LYS A 448 30.38 18.33 -4.92
N LEU A 449 30.90 17.38 -4.16
CA LEU A 449 31.84 16.38 -4.66
C LEU A 449 31.15 15.39 -5.60
N VAL A 450 29.87 15.06 -5.35
CA VAL A 450 29.07 14.27 -6.30
C VAL A 450 28.99 14.97 -7.66
N ALA A 451 28.64 16.25 -7.69
CA ALA A 451 28.54 17.02 -8.93
C ALA A 451 29.88 17.06 -9.70
N GLN A 452 31.00 17.21 -8.99
CA GLN A 452 32.33 17.24 -9.59
C GLN A 452 32.83 15.86 -10.06
N ALA A 453 32.32 14.78 -9.46
CA ALA A 453 32.70 13.42 -9.79
C ALA A 453 32.02 12.88 -11.06
N VAL A 454 31.00 13.56 -11.59
CA VAL A 454 30.28 13.13 -12.81
C VAL A 454 31.24 13.12 -14.01
N SER A 455 31.21 12.03 -14.77
CA SER A 455 32.00 11.81 -15.99
C SER A 455 31.10 11.35 -17.15
N PRO A 456 31.62 11.27 -18.39
CA PRO A 456 30.89 10.68 -19.51
C PRO A 456 30.46 9.21 -19.30
N LYS A 457 31.06 8.48 -18.35
CA LYS A 457 30.69 7.10 -17.98
C LYS A 457 29.69 7.05 -16.83
N THR A 458 29.43 8.16 -16.14
CA THR A 458 28.47 8.18 -15.03
C THR A 458 27.07 7.92 -15.54
N ARG A 459 26.37 6.99 -14.89
CA ARG A 459 24.98 6.64 -15.23
C ARG A 459 24.05 6.69 -14.03
N GLY A 460 24.56 6.71 -12.81
CA GLY A 460 23.70 6.73 -11.64
C GLY A 460 24.41 7.10 -10.35
N LEU A 461 23.60 7.28 -9.32
CA LEU A 461 24.01 7.42 -7.93
C LEU A 461 23.41 6.27 -7.13
N MET A 462 24.16 5.77 -6.15
CA MET A 462 23.62 4.89 -5.10
C MET A 462 24.03 5.47 -3.75
N ILE A 463 23.08 6.12 -3.07
CA ILE A 463 23.36 6.92 -1.88
C ILE A 463 22.68 6.33 -0.64
N PRO A 464 23.42 6.03 0.43
CA PRO A 464 22.84 5.69 1.71
C PRO A 464 22.41 6.94 2.48
N HIS A 465 21.28 6.86 3.17
CA HIS A 465 20.87 7.84 4.19
C HIS A 465 21.41 7.42 5.55
N THR A 466 22.69 7.75 5.78
CA THR A 466 23.51 7.25 6.89
C THR A 466 22.82 7.43 8.24
N LEU A 467 22.61 6.32 8.95
CA LEU A 467 22.03 6.25 10.30
C LEU A 467 20.67 6.97 10.43
N GLY A 468 19.92 7.06 9.33
CA GLY A 468 18.59 7.65 9.29
C GLY A 468 18.56 9.15 9.03
N ASN A 469 19.72 9.79 8.88
CA ASN A 469 19.79 11.19 8.47
C ASN A 469 19.60 11.30 6.95
N PRO A 470 18.59 12.05 6.45
CA PRO A 470 18.44 12.31 5.03
C PRO A 470 19.67 13.02 4.42
N CYS A 471 20.02 12.65 3.18
CA CYS A 471 20.96 13.44 2.38
C CYS A 471 20.29 14.77 1.96
N ASP A 472 21.08 15.75 1.48
CA ASP A 472 20.49 16.94 0.86
C ASP A 472 19.84 16.55 -0.48
N MET A 473 18.57 16.16 -0.43
CA MET A 473 17.86 15.65 -1.59
C MET A 473 17.53 16.76 -2.60
N ASP A 474 17.54 18.03 -2.20
CA ASP A 474 17.40 19.14 -3.16
C ASP A 474 18.62 19.14 -4.09
N ALA A 475 19.83 19.09 -3.52
CA ALA A 475 21.08 19.08 -4.26
C ALA A 475 21.30 17.79 -5.07
N ILE A 476 21.02 16.62 -4.47
CA ILE A 476 21.16 15.34 -5.17
C ILE A 476 20.20 15.26 -6.36
N MET A 477 18.92 15.59 -6.18
CA MET A 477 17.94 15.48 -7.27
C MET A 477 18.20 16.48 -8.40
N ASP A 478 18.76 17.65 -8.07
CA ASP A 478 19.22 18.60 -9.06
C ASP A 478 20.36 18.03 -9.94
N ILE A 479 21.36 17.37 -9.34
CA ILE A 479 22.44 16.68 -10.08
C ILE A 479 21.85 15.56 -10.95
N VAL A 480 21.00 14.71 -10.37
CA VAL A 480 20.34 13.58 -11.06
C VAL A 480 19.60 14.07 -12.31
N ARG A 481 18.82 15.15 -12.19
CA ARG A 481 18.04 15.72 -13.30
C ARG A 481 18.92 16.37 -14.37
N ARG A 482 19.92 17.16 -13.98
CA ARG A 482 20.83 17.84 -14.92
C ARG A 482 21.59 16.85 -15.80
N HIS A 483 22.03 15.74 -15.20
CA HIS A 483 22.85 14.74 -15.88
C HIS A 483 22.08 13.50 -16.35
N ARG A 484 20.77 13.44 -16.13
CA ARG A 484 19.88 12.31 -16.48
C ARG A 484 20.41 10.98 -15.93
N LEU A 485 20.80 10.99 -14.66
CA LEU A 485 21.33 9.83 -13.96
C LEU A 485 20.19 9.02 -13.33
N PHE A 486 20.40 7.73 -13.14
CA PHE A 486 19.57 6.95 -12.22
C PHE A 486 19.91 7.27 -10.76
N LEU A 487 18.95 7.06 -9.87
CA LEU A 487 19.14 7.18 -8.43
C LEU A 487 18.56 5.96 -7.72
N ILE A 488 19.43 5.25 -6.99
CA ILE A 488 19.04 4.28 -5.97
C ILE A 488 19.27 4.92 -4.60
N GLU A 489 18.21 5.03 -3.81
CA GLU A 489 18.29 5.46 -2.42
C GLU A 489 18.42 4.24 -1.51
N ASP A 490 19.56 4.08 -0.84
CA ASP A 490 19.71 3.10 0.23
C ASP A 490 19.17 3.69 1.54
N ALA A 491 17.90 3.36 1.81
CA ALA A 491 17.16 3.81 2.97
C ALA A 491 17.07 2.72 4.05
N CYS A 492 17.97 1.72 4.05
CA CYS A 492 17.97 0.62 5.01
C CYS A 492 17.86 1.14 6.45
N ASP A 493 18.62 2.17 6.79
CA ASP A 493 18.65 2.80 8.13
C ASP A 493 17.76 4.04 8.25
N ALA A 494 16.89 4.33 7.28
CA ALA A 494 16.15 5.59 7.20
C ALA A 494 14.64 5.44 7.02
N LEU A 495 14.08 4.30 7.44
CA LEU A 495 12.64 4.07 7.40
C LEU A 495 11.88 5.13 8.24
N GLY A 496 11.06 5.93 7.55
CA GLY A 496 10.29 7.02 8.15
C GLY A 496 11.00 8.37 8.19
N SER A 497 12.24 8.46 7.71
CA SER A 497 12.90 9.75 7.52
C SER A 497 12.29 10.49 6.33
N ALA A 498 12.23 11.82 6.40
CA ALA A 498 11.70 12.65 5.33
C ALA A 498 12.58 13.86 5.03
N TRP A 499 12.48 14.37 3.80
CA TRP A 499 13.06 15.62 3.36
C TRP A 499 11.96 16.48 2.73
N ARG A 500 11.73 17.68 3.27
CA ARG A 500 10.60 18.58 2.91
C ARG A 500 9.24 17.86 2.93
N GLY A 501 9.05 16.95 3.89
CA GLY A 501 7.83 16.16 4.04
C GLY A 501 7.69 14.96 3.10
N GLN A 502 8.59 14.79 2.12
CA GLN A 502 8.63 13.60 1.26
C GLN A 502 9.54 12.53 1.91
N LEU A 503 9.05 11.30 2.03
CA LEU A 503 9.81 10.19 2.61
C LEU A 503 11.03 9.85 1.76
N VAL A 504 12.18 9.62 2.40
CA VAL A 504 13.39 9.15 1.70
C VAL A 504 13.17 7.72 1.19
N GLY A 505 13.79 7.38 0.06
CA GLY A 505 13.48 6.18 -0.73
C GLY A 505 12.42 6.41 -1.82
N THR A 506 11.84 7.62 -1.92
CA THR A 506 10.79 7.96 -2.88
C THR A 506 11.19 9.02 -3.92
N PHE A 507 12.45 9.45 -3.93
CA PHE A 507 12.96 10.50 -4.83
C PHE A 507 13.53 9.92 -6.13
N GLY A 508 14.29 8.83 -6.04
CA GLY A 508 14.88 8.12 -7.19
C GLY A 508 13.94 7.11 -7.81
N GLU A 509 14.44 6.33 -8.79
CA GLU A 509 13.65 5.26 -9.41
C GLU A 509 13.31 4.14 -8.41
N LEU A 510 14.26 3.83 -7.52
CA LEU A 510 14.16 2.76 -6.54
C LEU A 510 14.74 3.20 -5.19
N GLY A 511 14.09 2.78 -4.11
CA GLY A 511 14.61 2.85 -2.75
C GLY A 511 14.74 1.46 -2.14
N THR A 512 15.59 1.28 -1.14
CA THR A 512 15.77 -0.02 -0.47
C THR A 512 15.67 0.08 1.04
N LEU A 513 15.19 -0.99 1.68
CA LEU A 513 14.98 -1.08 3.12
C LEU A 513 15.54 -2.39 3.67
N SER A 514 15.87 -2.39 4.95
CA SER A 514 16.28 -3.56 5.71
C SER A 514 15.36 -3.77 6.92
N PHE A 515 15.08 -5.04 7.22
CA PHE A 515 14.26 -5.49 8.34
C PHE A 515 15.03 -6.45 9.27
N PHE A 516 16.35 -6.36 9.27
CA PHE A 516 17.21 -7.03 10.26
C PHE A 516 16.96 -6.44 11.66
N PRO A 517 17.12 -7.18 12.79
CA PRO A 517 16.60 -6.78 14.10
C PRO A 517 17.12 -5.46 14.69
N ALA A 518 18.19 -4.89 14.13
CA ALA A 518 18.70 -3.57 14.54
C ALA A 518 17.91 -2.38 13.95
N HIS A 519 17.17 -2.58 12.86
CA HIS A 519 16.52 -1.51 12.08
C HIS A 519 15.23 -1.02 12.74
N HIS A 520 14.54 -0.09 12.10
CA HIS A 520 13.31 0.55 12.60
C HIS A 520 12.19 -0.43 12.89
N MET A 521 12.13 -1.50 12.12
CA MET A 521 11.26 -2.64 12.32
C MET A 521 11.96 -3.92 11.88
N THR A 522 11.42 -5.08 12.26
CA THR A 522 12.06 -6.36 11.92
C THR A 522 11.12 -7.44 11.41
N THR A 523 11.65 -8.33 10.58
CA THR A 523 11.02 -9.60 10.20
C THR A 523 11.92 -10.79 10.54
N GLY A 524 12.84 -10.62 11.49
CA GLY A 524 13.99 -11.50 11.67
C GLY A 524 15.05 -11.16 10.63
N GLU A 525 14.98 -11.81 9.48
CA GLU A 525 15.70 -11.39 8.27
C GLU A 525 14.69 -10.83 7.27
N GLY A 526 15.07 -9.80 6.51
CA GLY A 526 14.19 -9.21 5.50
C GLY A 526 14.69 -7.88 4.95
N GLY A 527 14.14 -7.48 3.82
CA GLY A 527 14.32 -6.15 3.25
C GLY A 527 13.28 -5.89 2.18
N GLY A 528 13.29 -4.73 1.56
CA GLY A 528 12.31 -4.42 0.52
C GLY A 528 12.81 -3.40 -0.46
N VAL A 529 12.26 -3.45 -1.67
CA VAL A 529 12.50 -2.46 -2.72
C VAL A 529 11.26 -1.58 -2.84
N ILE A 530 11.43 -0.29 -2.56
CA ILE A 530 10.45 0.76 -2.84
C ILE A 530 10.56 1.06 -4.34
N VAL A 531 9.46 0.92 -5.07
CA VAL A 531 9.44 1.13 -6.52
C VAL A 531 8.67 2.39 -6.84
N ASN A 532 9.38 3.42 -7.34
CA ASN A 532 8.78 4.71 -7.69
C ASN A 532 8.46 4.81 -9.19
N ASP A 533 9.17 4.05 -10.03
CA ASP A 533 8.85 3.87 -11.45
C ASP A 533 8.08 2.55 -11.69
N ALA A 534 6.83 2.65 -12.13
CA ALA A 534 5.97 1.49 -12.40
C ALA A 534 6.55 0.51 -13.43
N ARG A 535 7.43 0.97 -14.34
CA ARG A 535 8.11 0.11 -15.32
C ARG A 535 9.03 -0.91 -14.66
N LEU A 536 9.57 -0.59 -13.49
CA LEU A 536 10.53 -1.44 -12.77
C LEU A 536 9.88 -2.50 -11.89
N SER A 537 8.60 -2.36 -11.52
CA SER A 537 7.90 -3.30 -10.62
C SER A 537 8.00 -4.75 -11.09
N ARG A 538 7.67 -5.02 -12.36
CA ARG A 538 7.77 -6.36 -12.95
C ARG A 538 9.20 -6.88 -13.00
N ILE A 539 10.17 -6.00 -13.22
CA ILE A 539 11.59 -6.36 -13.35
C ILE A 539 12.15 -6.73 -11.97
N VAL A 540 11.89 -5.93 -10.94
CA VAL A 540 12.34 -6.22 -9.57
C VAL A 540 11.77 -7.56 -9.09
N ARG A 541 10.46 -7.82 -9.34
CA ARG A 541 9.84 -9.12 -9.02
C ARG A 541 10.44 -10.25 -9.85
N SER A 542 10.72 -10.03 -11.13
CA SER A 542 11.39 -11.00 -11.99
C SER A 542 12.78 -11.36 -11.44
N VAL A 543 13.62 -10.37 -11.08
CA VAL A 543 14.94 -10.57 -10.46
C VAL A 543 14.82 -11.36 -9.15
N ARG A 544 13.83 -11.05 -8.30
CA ARG A 544 13.56 -11.80 -7.06
C ARG A 544 13.10 -13.25 -7.32
N ASP A 545 12.36 -13.47 -8.40
CA ASP A 545 11.62 -14.69 -8.73
C ASP A 545 12.26 -15.47 -9.89
N TRP A 546 13.53 -15.83 -9.72
CA TRP A 546 14.38 -16.63 -10.64
C TRP A 546 14.64 -16.01 -12.01
N GLY A 547 14.32 -14.74 -12.20
CA GLY A 547 14.46 -14.05 -13.49
C GLY A 547 13.28 -14.33 -14.43
N ARG A 548 12.20 -14.94 -13.91
CA ARG A 548 11.05 -15.39 -14.68
C ARG A 548 10.32 -14.22 -15.34
N ASP A 549 9.93 -14.37 -16.61
CA ASP A 549 9.16 -13.35 -17.35
C ASP A 549 7.69 -13.32 -16.92
N CYS A 550 7.17 -14.48 -16.52
CA CYS A 550 5.79 -14.65 -16.09
C CYS A 550 5.50 -13.99 -14.74
N TRP A 551 4.50 -13.10 -14.74
CA TRP A 551 4.05 -12.36 -13.56
C TRP A 551 2.89 -13.04 -12.82
N CYS A 552 2.52 -14.27 -13.18
CA CYS A 552 1.48 -15.01 -12.46
C CYS A 552 1.85 -15.17 -10.97
N ALA A 553 0.89 -14.89 -10.09
CA ALA A 553 1.04 -15.10 -8.65
C ALA A 553 1.40 -16.57 -8.32
N PRO A 554 2.07 -16.83 -7.19
CA PRO A 554 2.31 -18.19 -6.70
C PRO A 554 1.03 -19.03 -6.70
N GLY A 555 1.13 -20.31 -7.07
CA GLY A 555 -0.03 -21.21 -7.18
C GLY A 555 -1.00 -20.91 -8.34
N LYS A 556 -0.82 -19.83 -9.10
CA LYS A 556 -1.61 -19.51 -10.30
C LYS A 556 -0.82 -19.81 -11.57
N SER A 557 -1.52 -20.22 -12.62
CA SER A 557 -0.95 -20.43 -13.96
C SER A 557 -1.77 -19.63 -14.96
N ASP A 558 -1.11 -19.15 -16.02
CA ASP A 558 -1.72 -18.46 -17.15
C ASP A 558 -2.56 -17.20 -16.86
N THR A 559 -2.35 -16.54 -15.70
CA THR A 559 -2.89 -15.20 -15.45
C THR A 559 -2.39 -14.18 -16.47
N CYS A 560 -1.23 -14.44 -17.09
CA CYS A 560 -0.69 -13.66 -18.20
C CYS A 560 -1.39 -13.86 -19.55
N GLY A 561 -2.21 -14.90 -19.71
CA GLY A 561 -2.84 -15.28 -21.00
C GLY A 561 -1.84 -15.70 -22.09
N LYS A 562 -0.62 -16.07 -21.71
CA LYS A 562 0.51 -16.34 -22.61
C LYS A 562 1.24 -17.64 -22.31
N ARG A 563 0.73 -18.50 -21.41
CA ARG A 563 1.46 -19.68 -20.92
C ARG A 563 2.04 -20.54 -22.03
N PHE A 564 1.26 -20.85 -23.05
CA PHE A 564 1.68 -21.63 -24.23
C PHE A 564 1.37 -20.92 -25.56
N ALA A 565 1.07 -19.62 -25.52
CA ALA A 565 0.47 -18.89 -26.64
C ALA A 565 1.45 -17.91 -27.31
N TRP A 566 2.75 -18.10 -27.14
CA TRP A 566 3.77 -17.24 -27.74
C TRP A 566 5.17 -17.88 -27.77
N LYS A 567 6.12 -17.14 -28.36
CA LYS A 567 7.54 -17.48 -28.46
C LYS A 567 8.37 -16.27 -28.01
N LEU A 568 9.39 -16.51 -27.19
CA LEU A 568 10.36 -15.50 -26.77
C LEU A 568 11.79 -16.01 -27.01
N GLY A 569 12.63 -15.17 -27.60
CA GLY A 569 14.03 -15.52 -27.92
C GLY A 569 14.15 -16.75 -28.82
N GLY A 570 15.17 -17.58 -28.55
CA GLY A 570 15.45 -18.83 -29.26
C GLY A 570 14.60 -20.04 -28.82
N LEU A 571 13.66 -19.87 -27.88
CA LEU A 571 12.84 -20.97 -27.36
C LEU A 571 11.80 -21.44 -28.41
N PRO A 572 11.31 -22.69 -28.33
CA PRO A 572 10.23 -23.15 -29.20
C PRO A 572 8.91 -22.40 -28.91
N PHE A 573 8.04 -22.30 -29.90
CA PHE A 573 6.69 -21.76 -29.71
C PHE A 573 5.93 -22.64 -28.70
N GLY A 574 5.24 -22.01 -27.75
CA GLY A 574 4.48 -22.72 -26.73
C GLY A 574 5.31 -23.28 -25.57
N TYR A 575 6.56 -22.84 -25.40
CA TYR A 575 7.31 -23.13 -24.17
C TYR A 575 6.61 -22.50 -22.96
N ASP A 576 6.51 -23.23 -21.84
CA ASP A 576 5.76 -22.76 -20.66
C ASP A 576 6.31 -21.42 -20.18
N HIS A 577 5.47 -20.38 -20.19
CA HIS A 577 5.86 -19.04 -19.76
C HIS A 577 6.41 -19.02 -18.32
N LYS A 578 6.00 -19.95 -17.44
CA LYS A 578 6.59 -20.07 -16.10
C LYS A 578 8.08 -20.43 -16.10
N TYR A 579 8.59 -20.98 -17.20
CA TYR A 579 9.99 -21.36 -17.37
C TYR A 579 10.68 -20.54 -18.48
N ILE A 580 10.13 -19.38 -18.83
CA ILE A 580 10.84 -18.37 -19.61
C ILE A 580 11.43 -17.35 -18.64
N TYR A 581 12.73 -17.06 -18.80
CA TYR A 581 13.48 -16.16 -17.95
C TYR A 581 13.95 -14.95 -18.77
N SER A 582 13.42 -13.76 -18.46
CA SER A 582 13.70 -12.50 -19.17
C SER A 582 14.81 -11.68 -18.51
N ASN A 583 15.13 -12.00 -17.24
CA ASN A 583 16.16 -11.31 -16.46
C ASN A 583 17.13 -12.33 -15.85
N LEU A 584 18.34 -11.88 -15.53
CA LEU A 584 19.22 -12.65 -14.66
C LEU A 584 18.70 -12.48 -13.23
N GLY A 585 18.07 -13.53 -12.70
CA GLY A 585 17.44 -13.48 -11.40
C GLY A 585 17.97 -14.49 -10.41
N TYR A 586 17.42 -14.39 -9.21
CA TYR A 586 17.82 -15.09 -8.00
C TYR A 586 16.57 -15.65 -7.31
N ASN A 587 16.72 -16.22 -6.12
CA ASN A 587 15.58 -16.53 -5.26
C ASN A 587 15.70 -15.74 -3.96
N PHE A 588 15.17 -14.51 -3.98
CA PHE A 588 15.22 -13.60 -2.83
C PHE A 588 13.88 -13.48 -2.12
N LYS A 589 12.92 -14.36 -2.41
CA LYS A 589 11.64 -14.38 -1.70
C LYS A 589 11.83 -14.74 -0.23
N PRO A 590 11.26 -13.96 0.69
CA PRO A 590 11.10 -14.36 2.08
C PRO A 590 9.92 -15.33 2.25
N THR A 591 9.73 -15.79 3.48
CA THR A 591 8.60 -16.66 3.88
C THR A 591 7.40 -15.83 4.33
N ASP A 592 6.20 -16.44 4.33
CA ASP A 592 5.01 -15.78 4.89
C ASP A 592 5.14 -15.57 6.40
N LEU A 593 5.92 -16.42 7.07
CA LEU A 593 6.20 -16.32 8.50
C LEU A 593 6.93 -15.01 8.83
N GLN A 594 7.94 -14.66 8.03
CA GLN A 594 8.65 -13.38 8.16
C GLN A 594 7.72 -12.21 7.85
N ALA A 595 6.89 -12.33 6.80
CA ALA A 595 5.91 -11.30 6.45
C ALA A 595 4.86 -11.08 7.57
N ALA A 596 4.47 -12.14 8.28
CA ALA A 596 3.48 -12.07 9.36
C ALA A 596 3.95 -11.21 10.54
N ILE A 597 5.24 -11.32 10.89
CA ILE A 597 5.91 -10.43 11.85
C ILE A 597 5.90 -9.00 11.30
N GLY A 598 6.26 -8.83 10.03
CA GLY A 598 6.31 -7.54 9.34
C GLY A 598 4.97 -6.80 9.34
N VAL A 599 3.86 -7.51 9.15
CA VAL A 599 2.50 -6.93 9.20
C VAL A 599 2.23 -6.28 10.56
N ALA A 600 2.51 -6.98 11.66
CA ALA A 600 2.32 -6.45 13.01
C ALA A 600 3.27 -5.27 13.31
N GLN A 601 4.52 -5.37 12.89
CA GLN A 601 5.51 -4.31 13.06
C GLN A 601 5.15 -3.04 12.26
N ALA A 602 4.62 -3.18 11.06
CA ALA A 602 4.19 -2.06 10.22
C ALA A 602 3.08 -1.23 10.88
N ASP A 603 2.19 -1.86 11.66
CA ASP A 603 1.16 -1.17 12.43
C ASP A 603 1.73 -0.30 13.56
N ARG A 604 2.93 -0.62 14.02
CA ARG A 604 3.63 0.07 15.11
C ARG A 604 4.68 1.07 14.62
N LEU A 605 4.95 1.09 13.32
CA LEU A 605 6.01 1.92 12.73
C LEU A 605 5.90 3.41 13.10
N PRO A 606 4.70 4.05 13.12
CA PRO A 606 4.59 5.45 13.57
C PRO A 606 5.09 5.68 15.01
N ASP A 607 4.79 4.77 15.94
CA ASP A 607 5.29 4.85 17.33
C ASP A 607 6.81 4.65 17.40
N PHE A 608 7.35 3.72 16.62
CA PHE A 608 8.82 3.51 16.56
C PHE A 608 9.56 4.74 16.08
N ILE A 609 9.06 5.40 15.03
CA ILE A 609 9.62 6.65 14.50
C ILE A 609 9.56 7.75 15.58
N ALA A 610 8.40 7.92 16.22
CA ALA A 610 8.22 8.94 17.26
C ALA A 610 9.15 8.72 18.46
N ARG A 611 9.30 7.47 18.92
CA ARG A 611 10.21 7.12 20.02
C ARG A 611 11.67 7.37 19.68
N ARG A 612 12.11 7.01 18.46
CA ARG A 612 13.48 7.29 17.99
C ARG A 612 13.78 8.78 18.01
N ARG A 613 12.85 9.62 17.53
CA ARG A 613 12.98 11.08 17.55
C ARG A 613 13.04 11.64 18.98
N ARG A 614 12.18 11.14 19.88
CA ARG A 614 12.20 11.53 21.30
C ARG A 614 13.55 11.21 21.96
N ASN A 615 14.02 9.97 21.78
CA ASN A 615 15.25 9.48 22.39
C ASN A 615 16.47 10.23 21.85
N PHE A 616 16.53 10.44 20.52
CA PHE A 616 17.54 11.26 19.88
C PHE A 616 17.58 12.66 20.47
N LYS A 617 16.42 13.35 20.54
CA LYS A 617 16.34 14.72 21.06
C LYS A 617 16.92 14.82 22.48
N ARG A 618 16.52 13.90 23.38
CA ARG A 618 17.01 13.89 24.77
C ARG A 618 18.52 13.73 24.84
N LEU A 619 19.09 12.75 24.13
CA LEU A 619 20.53 12.52 24.14
C LEU A 619 21.30 13.66 23.46
N TYR A 620 20.78 14.19 22.36
CA TYR A 620 21.36 15.30 21.64
C TYR A 620 21.47 16.55 22.53
N GLU A 621 20.37 16.95 23.16
CA GLU A 621 20.33 18.10 24.09
C GLU A 621 21.24 17.88 25.31
N GLY A 622 21.22 16.68 25.89
CA GLY A 622 22.06 16.34 27.05
C GLY A 622 23.57 16.30 26.77
N LEU A 623 23.97 16.08 25.52
CA LEU A 623 25.38 16.05 25.11
C LEU A 623 25.92 17.40 24.60
N GLN A 624 25.05 18.41 24.40
CA GLN A 624 25.46 19.76 23.99
C GLN A 624 26.55 20.39 24.87
N PRO A 625 26.60 20.19 26.21
CA PRO A 625 27.65 20.75 27.06
C PRO A 625 29.07 20.25 26.74
N PHE A 626 29.22 19.18 25.96
CA PHE A 626 30.51 18.56 25.62
C PHE A 626 30.97 18.87 24.19
N GLN A 627 30.40 19.89 23.54
CA GLN A 627 30.71 20.23 22.14
C GLN A 627 32.14 20.74 21.90
N ASP A 628 32.88 21.08 22.95
CA ASP A 628 34.33 21.36 22.87
C ASP A 628 35.16 20.08 22.63
N ARG A 629 34.57 18.90 22.91
CA ARG A 629 35.20 17.58 22.82
C ARG A 629 34.46 16.59 21.92
N LEU A 630 33.23 16.91 21.51
CA LEU A 630 32.38 16.09 20.67
C LEU A 630 31.76 16.93 19.55
N ILE A 631 31.78 16.41 18.33
CA ILE A 631 30.98 16.93 17.24
C ILE A 631 29.67 16.16 17.23
N LEU A 632 28.58 16.88 17.50
CA LEU A 632 27.22 16.35 17.40
C LEU A 632 26.71 16.41 15.96
N PRO A 633 25.68 15.62 15.60
CA PRO A 633 25.12 15.66 14.26
C PRO A 633 24.56 17.03 13.89
N ARG A 634 24.77 17.47 12.65
CA ARG A 634 24.20 18.69 12.09
C ARG A 634 22.74 18.43 11.70
N LEU A 635 21.83 19.22 12.24
CA LEU A 635 20.41 19.15 11.93
C LEU A 635 20.07 20.16 10.81
N ASP A 636 19.47 19.69 9.72
CA ASP A 636 18.93 20.55 8.66
C ASP A 636 17.43 20.74 8.88
N ALA A 637 16.94 21.98 8.81
CA ALA A 637 15.53 22.31 9.04
C ALA A 637 14.58 21.72 7.98
N ARG A 638 15.10 21.31 6.82
CA ARG A 638 14.35 20.64 5.75
C ARG A 638 14.23 19.13 6.01
N ALA A 639 15.07 18.56 6.86
CA ALA A 639 15.07 17.14 7.19
C ALA A 639 14.18 16.84 8.40
N ASP A 640 13.49 15.70 8.35
CA ASP A 640 12.78 15.10 9.48
C ASP A 640 13.30 13.67 9.70
N PRO A 641 14.50 13.53 10.29
CA PRO A 641 15.17 12.24 10.45
C PRO A 641 14.43 11.29 11.41
N SER A 642 14.27 10.04 10.97
CA SER A 642 13.95 8.89 11.81
C SER A 642 15.26 8.20 12.17
N TRP A 643 15.93 8.68 13.21
CA TRP A 643 17.30 8.25 13.54
C TRP A 643 17.41 6.74 13.84
N PHE A 644 18.36 6.09 13.17
CA PHE A 644 18.76 4.73 13.48
C PHE A 644 19.56 4.70 14.80
N ALA A 645 20.51 5.62 14.94
CA ALA A 645 21.41 5.80 16.08
C ALA A 645 21.85 7.27 16.18
N LEU A 646 22.50 7.65 17.28
CA LEU A 646 23.12 8.97 17.47
C LEU A 646 24.63 8.87 17.19
N PRO A 647 25.13 9.33 16.03
CA PRO A 647 26.56 9.39 15.75
C PRO A 647 27.24 10.56 16.47
N LEU A 648 28.48 10.33 16.90
CA LEU A 648 29.32 11.26 17.65
C LEU A 648 30.76 11.13 17.14
N THR A 649 31.38 12.26 16.80
CA THR A 649 32.82 12.31 16.48
C THR A 649 33.57 12.95 17.63
N VAL A 650 34.63 12.30 18.13
CA VAL A 650 35.48 12.91 19.16
C VAL A 650 36.34 14.02 18.58
N ASP A 651 36.62 15.04 19.38
CA ASP A 651 37.50 16.16 19.06
C ASP A 651 38.23 16.65 20.31
N GLY A 652 39.04 17.70 20.19
CA GLY A 652 39.70 18.36 21.33
C GLY A 652 40.66 17.43 22.06
N GLY A 653 41.37 16.55 21.34
CA GLY A 653 42.35 15.62 21.90
C GLY A 653 41.76 14.42 22.66
N VAL A 654 40.44 14.21 22.59
CA VAL A 654 39.79 13.03 23.18
C VAL A 654 40.05 11.80 22.32
N SER A 655 40.47 10.70 22.94
CA SER A 655 40.61 9.41 22.28
C SER A 655 39.24 8.72 22.16
N ARG A 656 38.81 8.44 20.92
CA ARG A 656 37.60 7.64 20.65
C ARG A 656 37.68 6.29 21.37
N ASN A 657 38.84 5.64 21.32
CA ASN A 657 39.02 4.31 21.91
C ASN A 657 38.85 4.34 23.43
N GLU A 658 39.34 5.38 24.10
CA GLU A 658 39.19 5.52 25.56
C GLU A 658 37.73 5.78 25.95
N LEU A 659 37.04 6.66 25.22
CA LEU A 659 35.62 6.95 25.46
C LEU A 659 34.74 5.73 25.18
N VAL A 660 34.97 5.02 24.07
CA VAL A 660 34.26 3.77 23.76
C VAL A 660 34.53 2.71 24.83
N ALA A 661 35.78 2.50 25.22
CA ALA A 661 36.12 1.54 26.28
C ALA A 661 35.45 1.91 27.61
N TRP A 662 35.38 3.20 27.94
CA TRP A 662 34.68 3.69 29.12
C TRP A 662 33.18 3.35 29.07
N LEU A 663 32.50 3.69 27.97
CA LEU A 663 31.06 3.42 27.78
C LEU A 663 30.77 1.91 27.80
N GLU A 664 31.54 1.10 27.08
CA GLU A 664 31.37 -0.36 27.04
C GLU A 664 31.63 -1.00 28.43
N SER A 665 32.62 -0.51 29.18
CA SER A 665 32.87 -0.96 30.55
C SER A 665 31.73 -0.63 31.52
N ALA A 666 30.93 0.39 31.19
CA ALA A 666 29.73 0.78 31.91
C ALA A 666 28.46 0.05 31.42
N GLY A 667 28.60 -0.87 30.47
CA GLY A 667 27.48 -1.63 29.89
C GLY A 667 26.69 -0.88 28.82
N ILE A 668 27.20 0.25 28.32
CA ILE A 668 26.61 1.02 27.22
C ILE A 668 27.24 0.59 25.90
N GLU A 669 26.43 -0.04 25.07
CA GLU A 669 26.87 -0.55 23.79
C GLU A 669 27.06 0.56 22.76
N THR A 670 28.20 0.51 22.08
CA THR A 670 28.62 1.43 21.03
C THR A 670 28.93 0.67 19.74
N ARG A 671 28.96 1.39 18.62
CA ARG A 671 29.42 0.86 17.34
C ARG A 671 30.16 1.94 16.55
N GLN A 672 31.07 1.53 15.69
CA GLN A 672 31.63 2.41 14.67
C GLN A 672 30.62 2.62 13.54
N VAL A 673 30.78 3.70 12.76
CA VAL A 673 29.92 3.98 11.61
C VAL A 673 30.25 3.01 10.47
N PHE A 674 29.55 1.88 10.45
CA PHE A 674 29.61 0.85 9.40
C PHE A 674 31.05 0.38 9.09
N ALA A 675 31.46 0.46 7.82
CA ALA A 675 32.80 0.13 7.38
C ALA A 675 33.85 1.21 7.68
N GLY A 676 33.44 2.37 8.20
CA GLY A 676 34.28 3.56 8.28
C GLY A 676 34.65 4.03 6.87
N ASN A 677 35.86 3.72 6.44
CA ASN A 677 36.26 3.84 5.05
C ASN A 677 36.20 2.47 4.37
N ILE A 678 35.20 2.25 3.51
CA ILE A 678 35.02 0.97 2.81
C ILE A 678 36.25 0.57 1.97
N LEU A 679 37.07 1.55 1.55
CA LEU A 679 38.27 1.31 0.75
C LEU A 679 39.48 0.82 1.56
N GLN A 680 39.44 0.99 2.88
CA GLN A 680 40.45 0.45 3.79
C GLN A 680 40.09 -0.96 4.26
N GLN A 681 38.90 -1.46 3.90
CA GLN A 681 38.49 -2.82 4.23
C GLN A 681 39.22 -3.83 3.34
N PRO A 682 39.76 -4.93 3.90
CA PRO A 682 40.54 -5.91 3.13
C PRO A 682 39.83 -6.49 1.91
N ALA A 683 38.51 -6.70 2.01
CA ALA A 683 37.70 -7.26 0.92
C ALA A 683 37.56 -6.34 -0.30
N TYR A 684 37.88 -5.05 -0.16
CA TYR A 684 37.73 -4.04 -1.22
C TYR A 684 39.07 -3.62 -1.84
N ALA A 685 40.18 -4.25 -1.41
CA ALA A 685 41.49 -4.00 -1.98
C ALA A 685 41.55 -4.45 -3.45
N GLY A 686 42.09 -3.60 -4.33
CA GLY A 686 42.30 -3.91 -5.75
C GLY A 686 41.05 -3.95 -6.62
N LEU A 687 39.88 -3.53 -6.11
CA LEU A 687 38.65 -3.48 -6.91
C LEU A 687 38.72 -2.43 -8.03
N PRO A 688 38.14 -2.71 -9.21
CA PRO A 688 37.93 -1.70 -10.25
C PRO A 688 37.00 -0.60 -9.72
N MET A 689 37.53 0.61 -9.58
CA MET A 689 36.83 1.75 -8.99
C MET A 689 37.48 3.06 -9.43
N ARG A 690 36.81 4.17 -9.13
CA ARG A 690 37.39 5.51 -9.20
C ARG A 690 37.21 6.22 -7.87
N ARG A 691 38.21 7.00 -7.48
CA ARG A 691 38.10 7.93 -6.35
C ARG A 691 38.18 9.36 -6.88
N HIS A 692 37.26 10.21 -6.49
CA HIS A 692 37.27 11.63 -6.83
C HIS A 692 37.60 12.46 -5.58
N GLY A 693 38.66 13.26 -5.67
CA GLY A 693 39.16 14.04 -4.53
C GLY A 693 39.90 13.21 -3.47
N SER A 694 40.08 13.80 -2.28
CA SER A 694 40.55 13.11 -1.08
C SER A 694 39.36 12.45 -0.35
N LEU A 695 39.68 11.61 0.64
CA LEU A 695 38.70 10.97 1.52
C LEU A 695 39.05 11.25 2.99
N GLU A 696 39.55 12.46 3.25
CA GLU A 696 40.05 12.87 4.56
C GLU A 696 38.94 12.89 5.61
N ILE A 697 37.72 13.30 5.23
CA ILE A 697 36.58 13.28 6.16
C ILE A 697 36.11 11.85 6.40
N THR A 698 36.07 11.01 5.37
CA THR A 698 35.82 9.57 5.50
C THR A 698 36.82 8.92 6.46
N ASP A 699 38.12 9.21 6.32
CA ASP A 699 39.17 8.66 7.19
C ASP A 699 39.03 9.20 8.62
N ARG A 700 38.68 10.47 8.79
CA ARG A 700 38.33 11.04 10.11
C ARG A 700 37.11 10.34 10.72
N ILE A 701 36.07 10.04 9.93
CA ILE A 701 34.89 9.32 10.40
C ILE A 701 35.29 7.91 10.87
N MET A 702 36.07 7.18 10.08
CA MET A 702 36.59 5.85 10.44
C MET A 702 37.41 5.88 11.74
N LYS A 703 38.22 6.91 11.96
CA LYS A 703 39.13 7.01 13.11
C LYS A 703 38.46 7.52 14.38
N ASP A 704 37.56 8.49 14.26
CA ASP A 704 37.15 9.31 15.39
C ASP A 704 35.64 9.25 15.67
N THR A 705 34.85 8.55 14.83
CA THR A 705 33.37 8.50 14.97
C THR A 705 32.87 7.15 15.46
N PHE A 706 31.87 7.19 16.33
CA PHE A 706 31.09 6.05 16.81
C PHE A 706 29.63 6.48 17.01
N PHE A 707 28.74 5.57 17.39
CA PHE A 707 27.37 5.91 17.72
C PHE A 707 26.85 5.14 18.93
N VAL A 708 25.82 5.71 19.56
CA VAL A 708 25.01 5.11 20.63
C VAL A 708 23.55 4.96 20.20
N GLY A 709 22.79 4.13 20.92
CA GLY A 709 21.41 3.82 20.57
C GLY A 709 20.42 4.96 20.79
N VAL A 710 19.37 4.98 19.95
CA VAL A 710 18.14 5.78 20.15
C VAL A 710 16.87 4.96 19.92
N TYR A 711 17.00 3.63 19.85
CA TYR A 711 15.90 2.75 19.42
C TYR A 711 14.70 2.72 20.40
N PRO A 712 13.51 2.27 19.97
CA PRO A 712 12.28 2.42 20.73
C PRO A 712 12.22 1.72 22.10
N GLY A 713 13.12 0.75 22.36
CA GLY A 713 13.18 -0.02 23.59
C GLY A 713 13.94 0.67 24.73
N MET A 714 14.49 1.87 24.50
CA MET A 714 15.20 2.61 25.54
C MET A 714 14.22 3.35 26.47
N THR A 715 14.43 3.19 27.77
CA THR A 715 13.68 3.91 28.82
C THR A 715 14.40 5.20 29.20
N ASP A 716 13.71 6.12 29.87
CA ASP A 716 14.33 7.38 30.30
C ASP A 716 15.50 7.13 31.26
N ALA A 717 15.40 6.14 32.16
CA ALA A 717 16.50 5.75 33.03
C ALA A 717 17.74 5.27 32.27
N MET A 718 17.57 4.57 31.13
CA MET A 718 18.70 4.18 30.28
C MET A 718 19.33 5.40 29.59
N LEU A 719 18.50 6.33 29.10
CA LEU A 719 18.98 7.55 28.44
C LEU A 719 19.74 8.46 29.42
N ASP A 720 19.23 8.60 30.64
CA ASP A 720 19.87 9.40 31.69
C ASP A 720 21.18 8.77 32.12
N TYR A 721 21.21 7.44 32.28
CA TYR A 721 22.45 6.73 32.58
C TYR A 721 23.53 6.91 31.50
N ILE A 722 23.14 6.97 30.21
CA ILE A 722 24.07 7.32 29.13
C ILE A 722 24.67 8.71 29.37
N LEU A 723 23.83 9.72 29.58
CA LEU A 723 24.26 11.11 29.78
C LEU A 723 25.17 11.26 31.02
N GLU A 724 24.81 10.63 32.13
CA GLU A 724 25.62 10.58 33.35
C GLU A 724 26.99 9.95 33.10
N THR A 725 27.03 8.87 32.30
CA THR A 725 28.29 8.18 32.00
C THR A 725 29.22 9.03 31.11
N PHE A 726 28.66 9.78 30.16
CA PHE A 726 29.41 10.77 29.38
C PHE A 726 29.95 11.89 30.28
N ALA A 727 29.10 12.45 31.16
CA ALA A 727 29.51 13.49 32.09
C ALA A 727 30.64 13.03 33.02
N ALA A 728 30.55 11.81 33.55
CA ALA A 728 31.58 11.22 34.39
C ALA A 728 32.93 11.04 33.65
N PHE A 729 32.89 10.62 32.38
CA PHE A 729 34.10 10.52 31.56
C PHE A 729 34.80 11.87 31.41
N PHE A 730 34.06 12.91 31.00
CA PHE A 730 34.65 14.23 30.76
C PHE A 730 35.09 14.93 32.05
N ALA A 731 34.43 14.67 33.18
CA ALA A 731 34.91 15.12 34.50
C ALA A 731 36.25 14.48 34.86
N ALA A 732 36.40 13.15 34.68
CA ALA A 732 37.64 12.43 34.95
C ALA A 732 38.79 12.79 33.99
N ALA A 733 38.48 13.10 32.73
CA ALA A 733 39.46 13.57 31.77
C ALA A 733 40.04 14.95 32.15
N ARG A 734 39.20 15.87 32.65
CA ARG A 734 39.63 17.18 33.14
C ARG A 734 40.60 17.08 34.32
N SER A 735 40.40 16.12 35.23
CA SER A 735 41.30 15.93 36.38
C SER A 735 42.65 15.27 36.04
N ARG A 736 42.80 14.73 34.82
CA ARG A 736 44.06 14.08 34.35
C ARG A 736 44.92 15.00 33.48
N ALA A 737 44.37 16.12 32.99
CA ALA A 737 45.19 17.13 32.31
C ALA A 737 46.10 17.79 33.36
N PRO A 738 47.44 17.78 33.18
CA PRO A 738 48.32 18.51 34.10
C PRO A 738 47.89 19.99 34.10
N HIS A 739 47.79 20.58 35.30
CA HIS A 739 47.60 22.02 35.44
C HIS A 739 48.66 22.72 34.59
N ALA A 740 48.22 23.29 33.47
CA ALA A 740 49.07 24.08 32.57
C ALA A 740 49.46 25.39 33.25
#